data_AF-A0A9P1G899-F1
#
_entry.id   AF-A0A9P1G899-F1
#
_cell.length_a   1.000
_cell.length_b   1.000
_cell.length_c   1.000
_cell.angle_alpha   90.00
_cell.angle_beta   90.00
_cell.angle_gamma   90.00
#
_symmetry.space_group_name_H-M   'P 1'
#
loop_
_entity.id
_entity.type
_entity.pdbx_description
1 polymer ?
#
loop_
_entity_poly.entity_id
_entity_poly.type
_entity_poly.pdbx_seq_one_letter_code
_entity_poly.pdbx_strand_id
1 'polypeptide(L)'
;MANQAPQRQALVLSCEVPGEDPLPGARYNAEKLSKFFRRANVPTGCVYGRKLTLDRAKEDINDFFSVHCDVHVLYGIFHGRQGSWKLSDGTTLGLTDILEQWDLAKQQGTAQCLLIVSDSCESGQMVNEAALLGREDIAVQASCARGSTSHDVVGETFTEYLLWNLQGRSTANKRGSDMLIHIERALLQFGPCYYCPDPSNFRGWVFINEDGADPSSSHSVSLASDTSDTTSQMSGPEEAFCQRSPEPEGATALDRRTSVCHKARAMTNPTARALVLSGEVPGEAPLLRAWDDVEILIATIKAFWEANWPAQFACGGKLTLDRAKDYINDFFSIHCEMHVLYGIFHGHAGSWKLSDGMAAPARLDLPPCGPKIEATVDISDDEAPKPRPHVSKFDAPQTVTIGGQGQAAADVEMEEDDDEPFETEDDGLVDGDDRREDVLQCRALGERALRNGDVSEGIRLLEKAMRLGGCPGLEDTLRAARAQAESVDATPTPARAQEPKADEMNGGLVPDRYAWSQTKETVELNLFVPEDAKAKDVEVLVTESTLKISLAKVVLFSGDWEFKVEPEEDPDWELKLRDGRRVLRLSVRKAPLPGGFSVSVWWSRVLKGEAAIDVKDLEGRKRDRGKSDEFKKAWTEAHDMFKEAVKKRTPIPIDLGG
;
A
#
# COMPACT_ATOMS: atom_id res chain seq x y z
N MET A 1 13.57 -29.97 13.10
CA MET A 1 13.90 -28.63 13.64
C MET A 1 12.64 -27.81 13.51
N ALA A 2 12.14 -27.20 14.58
CA ALA A 2 11.01 -26.28 14.47
C ALA A 2 11.43 -25.10 13.58
N ASN A 3 10.59 -24.67 12.64
CA ASN A 3 10.86 -23.50 11.80
C ASN A 3 10.85 -22.26 12.68
N GLN A 4 12.02 -21.87 13.19
CA GLN A 4 12.19 -20.62 13.91
C GLN A 4 11.90 -19.48 12.92
N ALA A 5 11.07 -18.52 13.32
CA ALA A 5 10.80 -17.35 12.49
C ALA A 5 12.11 -16.64 12.15
N PRO A 6 12.30 -16.15 10.91
CA PRO A 6 13.54 -15.55 10.50
C PRO A 6 13.83 -14.32 11.38
N GLN A 7 15.02 -14.26 11.95
CA GLN A 7 15.51 -13.13 12.73
C GLN A 7 15.78 -11.96 11.78
N ARG A 8 15.36 -10.76 12.19
CA ARG A 8 15.45 -9.55 11.35
C ARG A 8 16.00 -8.40 12.19
N GLN A 9 16.71 -7.50 11.55
CA GLN A 9 17.10 -6.23 12.15
C GLN A 9 17.07 -5.11 11.12
N ALA A 10 16.73 -3.90 11.56
CA ALA A 10 16.76 -2.70 10.74
C ALA A 10 17.75 -1.66 11.30
N LEU A 11 18.38 -0.92 10.39
CA LEU A 11 19.15 0.27 10.70
C LEU A 11 18.66 1.42 9.80
N VAL A 12 18.17 2.48 10.43
CA VAL A 12 17.76 3.71 9.75
C VAL A 12 18.86 4.75 9.92
N LEU A 13 19.44 5.18 8.80
CA LEU A 13 20.49 6.19 8.74
C LEU A 13 19.96 7.47 8.08
N SER A 14 20.24 8.61 8.69
CA SER A 14 19.99 9.93 8.10
C SER A 14 20.91 10.98 8.71
N CYS A 15 21.34 11.97 7.94
CA CYS A 15 22.08 13.10 8.48
C CYS A 15 21.78 14.40 7.74
N GLU A 16 21.99 15.51 8.44
CA GLU A 16 21.99 16.84 7.83
C GLU A 16 23.38 17.14 7.27
N VAL A 17 23.42 17.70 6.07
CA VAL A 17 24.66 18.08 5.39
C VAL A 17 24.84 19.60 5.53
N PRO A 18 25.88 20.07 6.24
CA PRO A 18 26.15 21.50 6.38
C PRO A 18 26.32 22.18 5.02
N GLY A 19 25.59 23.25 4.79
CA GLY A 19 25.64 24.04 3.56
C GLY A 19 24.76 23.52 2.42
N GLU A 20 24.08 22.39 2.60
CA GLU A 20 22.96 21.98 1.75
C GLU A 20 21.63 22.44 2.36
N ASP A 21 20.59 22.52 1.53
CA ASP A 21 19.25 22.74 2.03
C ASP A 21 18.87 21.62 3.02
N PRO A 22 18.29 21.94 4.19
CA PRO A 22 17.82 20.91 5.10
C PRO A 22 16.79 20.05 4.36
N LEU A 23 16.78 18.73 4.57
CA LEU A 23 15.76 17.84 4.03
C LEU A 23 14.51 17.94 4.92
N PRO A 24 13.49 18.75 4.54
CA PRO A 24 12.36 18.96 5.41
C PRO A 24 11.57 17.66 5.51
N GLY A 25 11.63 17.01 6.67
CA GLY A 25 10.92 15.76 6.92
C GLY A 25 11.81 14.52 6.99
N ALA A 26 13.10 14.59 6.65
CA ALA A 26 14.00 13.43 6.79
C ALA A 26 14.03 12.86 8.21
N ARG A 27 14.12 13.75 9.21
CA ARG A 27 13.98 13.40 10.64
C ARG A 27 12.67 12.67 10.93
N TYR A 28 11.58 13.28 10.49
CA TYR A 28 10.24 12.80 10.76
C TYR A 28 10.00 11.44 10.11
N ASN A 29 10.51 11.24 8.90
CA ASN A 29 10.48 9.98 8.16
C ASN A 29 11.31 8.90 8.88
N ALA A 30 12.52 9.23 9.32
CA ALA A 30 13.38 8.33 10.09
C ALA A 30 12.71 7.89 11.41
N GLU A 31 12.10 8.82 12.13
CA GLU A 31 11.39 8.55 13.39
C GLU A 31 10.12 7.70 13.15
N LYS A 32 9.33 8.02 12.12
CA LYS A 32 8.16 7.23 11.73
C LYS A 32 8.53 5.80 11.35
N LEU A 33 9.57 5.64 10.55
CA LEU A 33 10.05 4.35 10.09
C LEU A 33 10.60 3.51 11.26
N SER A 34 11.34 4.13 12.17
CA SER A 34 11.82 3.47 13.39
C SER A 34 10.68 3.06 14.33
N LYS A 35 9.59 3.84 14.38
CA LYS A 35 8.38 3.45 15.11
C LYS A 35 7.65 2.30 14.43
N PHE A 36 7.61 2.29 13.09
CA PHE A 36 7.00 1.20 12.32
C PHE A 36 7.72 -0.13 12.56
N PHE A 37 9.05 -0.19 12.39
CA PHE A 37 9.79 -1.43 12.58
C PHE A 37 9.69 -1.96 14.02
N ARG A 38 9.74 -1.08 15.03
CA ARG A 38 9.52 -1.48 16.43
C ARG A 38 8.13 -2.08 16.68
N ARG A 39 7.08 -1.53 16.06
CA ARG A 39 5.72 -2.10 16.14
C ARG A 39 5.64 -3.46 15.46
N ALA A 40 6.36 -3.65 14.35
CA ALA A 40 6.48 -4.93 13.66
C ALA A 40 7.44 -5.92 14.36
N ASN A 41 7.85 -5.65 15.61
CA ASN A 41 8.80 -6.44 16.40
C ASN A 41 10.14 -6.70 15.69
N VAL A 42 10.61 -5.74 14.90
CA VAL A 42 11.93 -5.74 14.27
C VAL A 42 12.87 -4.86 15.10
N PRO A 43 13.90 -5.42 15.75
CA PRO A 43 14.95 -4.63 16.40
C PRO A 43 15.49 -3.57 15.46
N THR A 44 15.48 -2.32 15.89
CA THR A 44 15.78 -1.17 15.01
C THR A 44 16.78 -0.23 15.65
N GLY A 45 17.93 -0.05 15.00
CA GLY A 45 18.82 1.07 15.25
C GLY A 45 18.37 2.29 14.45
N CYS A 46 18.44 3.48 15.04
CA CYS A 46 18.18 4.73 14.35
C CYS A 46 19.32 5.71 14.62
N VAL A 47 19.97 6.16 13.56
CA VAL A 47 21.05 7.15 13.60
C VAL A 47 20.58 8.38 12.82
N TYR A 48 20.23 9.43 13.56
CA TYR A 48 19.87 10.73 13.00
C TYR A 48 20.42 11.88 13.85
N GLY A 49 20.63 13.04 13.23
CA GLY A 49 20.92 14.30 13.92
C GLY A 49 22.35 14.47 14.44
N ARG A 50 23.17 13.42 14.36
CA ARG A 50 24.61 13.50 14.66
C ARG A 50 25.43 13.75 13.40
N LYS A 51 26.64 14.29 13.59
CA LYS A 51 27.65 14.39 12.53
C LYS A 51 28.06 12.97 12.10
N LEU A 52 27.48 12.50 11.01
CA LEU A 52 27.78 11.23 10.38
C LEU A 52 28.89 11.43 9.33
N THR A 53 30.10 10.96 9.62
CA THR A 53 31.23 10.91 8.66
C THR A 53 31.27 9.54 7.99
N LEU A 54 32.07 9.36 6.93
CA LEU A 54 32.21 8.06 6.27
C LEU A 54 32.64 6.95 7.23
N ASP A 55 33.70 7.20 8.01
CA ASP A 55 34.21 6.23 8.98
C ASP A 55 33.15 5.87 10.02
N ARG A 56 32.40 6.87 10.51
CA ARG A 56 31.35 6.63 11.50
C ARG A 56 30.18 5.85 10.90
N ALA A 57 29.79 6.16 9.65
CA ALA A 57 28.76 5.40 8.95
C ALA A 57 29.18 3.94 8.74
N LYS A 58 30.44 3.69 8.36
CA LYS A 58 31.00 2.34 8.24
C LYS A 58 31.02 1.61 9.59
N GLU A 59 31.40 2.29 10.68
CA GLU A 59 31.34 1.74 12.05
C GLU A 59 29.91 1.35 12.44
N ASP A 60 28.94 2.25 12.24
CA ASP A 60 27.53 1.98 12.58
C ASP A 60 26.95 0.83 11.74
N ILE A 61 27.32 0.73 10.45
CA ILE A 61 26.91 -0.37 9.56
C ILE A 61 27.57 -1.68 9.97
N ASN A 62 28.85 -1.66 10.33
CA ASN A 62 29.58 -2.83 10.80
C ASN A 62 28.98 -3.36 12.12
N ASP A 63 28.70 -2.47 13.08
CA ASP A 63 28.03 -2.82 14.33
C ASP A 63 26.65 -3.45 14.06
N PHE A 64 25.90 -2.89 13.11
CA PHE A 64 24.62 -3.43 12.66
C PHE A 64 24.73 -4.83 12.03
N PHE A 65 25.72 -5.06 11.17
CA PHE A 65 25.94 -6.37 10.55
C PHE A 65 26.58 -7.40 11.49
N SER A 66 27.15 -6.98 12.62
CA SER A 66 27.70 -7.89 13.62
C SER A 66 26.63 -8.73 14.34
N VAL A 67 25.38 -8.30 14.30
CA VAL A 67 24.26 -9.04 14.89
C VAL A 67 23.85 -10.17 13.95
N HIS A 68 23.84 -11.40 14.49
CA HIS A 68 23.40 -12.57 13.74
C HIS A 68 21.91 -12.49 13.45
N CYS A 69 21.53 -12.33 12.18
CA CYS A 69 20.15 -12.43 11.74
C CYS A 69 20.04 -12.88 10.29
N ASP A 70 18.86 -13.36 9.91
CA ASP A 70 18.62 -13.87 8.55
C ASP A 70 18.49 -12.72 7.55
N VAL A 71 17.96 -11.57 7.99
CA VAL A 71 17.80 -10.41 7.12
C VAL A 71 18.11 -9.09 7.80
N HIS A 72 19.03 -8.35 7.20
CA HIS A 72 19.38 -6.97 7.56
C HIS A 72 18.70 -5.99 6.62
N VAL A 73 18.03 -4.98 7.18
CA VAL A 73 17.48 -3.84 6.42
C VAL A 73 18.26 -2.57 6.72
N LEU A 74 18.93 -2.05 5.70
CA LEU A 74 19.62 -0.77 5.78
C LEU A 74 18.80 0.29 5.05
N TYR A 75 18.25 1.25 5.79
CA TYR A 75 17.41 2.31 5.24
C TYR A 75 18.12 3.66 5.34
N GLY A 76 18.44 4.28 4.20
CA GLY A 76 19.06 5.60 4.14
C GLY A 76 18.11 6.71 3.72
N ILE A 77 18.08 7.82 4.45
CA ILE A 77 17.35 9.05 4.09
C ILE A 77 18.35 10.21 4.02
N PHE A 78 18.78 10.56 2.80
CA PHE A 78 19.93 11.44 2.57
C PHE A 78 19.77 12.33 1.34
N HIS A 79 20.59 13.37 1.28
CA HIS A 79 20.97 13.96 -0.01
C HIS A 79 21.74 12.91 -0.80
N GLY A 80 21.47 12.80 -2.09
CA GLY A 80 22.09 11.77 -2.92
C GLY A 80 22.68 12.34 -4.19
N ARG A 81 23.74 11.68 -4.68
CA ARG A 81 24.34 11.95 -6.00
C ARG A 81 24.98 10.68 -6.52
N GLN A 82 24.70 10.34 -7.78
CA GLN A 82 25.29 9.19 -8.47
C GLN A 82 25.21 7.88 -7.65
N GLY A 83 24.07 7.61 -7.00
CA GLY A 83 23.89 6.37 -6.24
C GLY A 83 24.64 6.33 -4.90
N SER A 84 25.07 7.46 -4.38
CA SER A 84 25.73 7.57 -3.07
C SER A 84 24.99 8.53 -2.14
N TRP A 85 25.07 8.28 -0.83
CA TRP A 85 24.52 9.13 0.22
C TRP A 85 25.54 10.17 0.64
N LYS A 86 25.19 11.45 0.56
CA LYS A 86 26.04 12.55 1.01
C LYS A 86 25.97 12.66 2.53
N LEU A 87 27.13 12.59 3.17
CA LEU A 87 27.31 12.60 4.61
C LEU A 87 27.58 14.01 5.14
N SER A 88 27.54 14.16 6.47
CA SER A 88 27.61 15.48 7.14
C SER A 88 28.96 16.20 7.01
N ASP A 89 30.02 15.50 6.61
CA ASP A 89 31.34 16.10 6.31
C ASP A 89 31.56 16.33 4.80
N GLY A 90 30.52 16.09 3.98
CA GLY A 90 30.57 16.21 2.52
C GLY A 90 31.15 14.97 1.82
N THR A 91 31.59 13.95 2.55
CA THR A 91 31.94 12.64 1.96
C THR A 91 30.69 11.91 1.50
N THR A 92 30.86 10.82 0.77
CA THR A 92 29.77 10.04 0.20
C THR A 92 29.91 8.57 0.60
N LEU A 93 28.80 7.94 0.97
CA LEU A 93 28.69 6.50 1.21
C LEU A 93 27.97 5.86 0.02
N GLY A 94 28.68 5.08 -0.80
CA GLY A 94 28.13 4.40 -1.97
C GLY A 94 27.75 2.93 -1.70
N LEU A 95 27.26 2.24 -2.73
CA LEU A 95 26.98 0.80 -2.65
C LEU A 95 28.24 0.01 -2.28
N THR A 96 29.37 0.30 -2.92
CA THR A 96 30.64 -0.39 -2.68
C THR A 96 31.05 -0.34 -1.20
N ASP A 97 30.92 0.81 -0.56
CA ASP A 97 31.25 0.98 0.87
C ASP A 97 30.37 0.11 1.77
N ILE A 98 29.09 0.00 1.46
CA ILE A 98 28.14 -0.85 2.19
C ILE A 98 28.48 -2.33 1.96
N LEU A 99 28.80 -2.71 0.73
CA LEU A 99 29.12 -4.09 0.37
C LEU A 99 30.45 -4.57 0.97
N GLU A 100 31.43 -3.68 1.13
CA GLU A 100 32.65 -3.99 1.89
C GLU A 100 32.33 -4.45 3.32
N GLN A 101 31.42 -3.76 4.02
CA GLN A 101 31.02 -4.15 5.37
C GLN A 101 30.16 -5.42 5.36
N TRP A 102 29.29 -5.56 4.35
CA TRP A 102 28.45 -6.75 4.17
C TRP A 102 29.29 -8.02 3.96
N ASP A 103 30.32 -7.97 3.13
CA ASP A 103 31.17 -9.11 2.84
C ASP A 103 31.98 -9.56 4.06
N LEU A 104 32.41 -8.63 4.90
CA LEU A 104 33.05 -8.94 6.18
C LEU A 104 32.07 -9.69 7.10
N ALA A 105 30.82 -9.23 7.21
CA ALA A 105 29.79 -9.89 8.01
C ALA A 105 29.40 -11.27 7.46
N LYS A 106 29.33 -11.42 6.13
CA LYS A 106 29.10 -12.71 5.46
C LYS A 106 30.21 -13.71 5.77
N GLN A 107 31.46 -13.28 5.76
CA GLN A 107 32.61 -14.12 6.13
C GLN A 107 32.57 -14.54 7.61
N GLN A 108 32.02 -13.71 8.48
CA GLN A 108 31.81 -14.01 9.90
C GLN A 108 30.57 -14.88 10.16
N GLY A 109 29.70 -15.07 9.15
CA GLY A 109 28.46 -15.84 9.28
C GLY A 109 27.36 -15.13 10.07
N THR A 110 27.46 -13.81 10.29
CA THR A 110 26.44 -13.03 11.02
C THR A 110 25.32 -12.54 10.11
N ALA A 111 25.53 -12.56 8.80
CA ALA A 111 24.67 -11.99 7.79
C ALA A 111 24.24 -13.04 6.75
N GLN A 112 22.98 -13.03 6.33
CA GLN A 112 22.51 -13.89 5.25
C GLN A 112 22.00 -13.10 4.04
N CYS A 113 20.98 -12.24 4.22
CA CYS A 113 20.40 -11.40 3.17
C CYS A 113 20.40 -9.91 3.56
N LEU A 114 20.65 -9.03 2.58
CA LEU A 114 20.66 -7.58 2.76
C LEU A 114 19.59 -6.92 1.90
N LEU A 115 18.72 -6.13 2.52
CA LEU A 115 17.82 -5.20 1.82
C LEU A 115 18.27 -3.77 2.07
N ILE A 116 18.64 -3.07 1.01
CA ILE A 116 18.97 -1.64 1.05
C ILE A 116 17.78 -0.85 0.54
N VAL A 117 17.32 0.13 1.30
CA VAL A 117 16.30 1.10 0.86
C VAL A 117 16.88 2.50 0.90
N SER A 118 16.91 3.17 -0.24
CA SER A 118 17.55 4.47 -0.42
C SER A 118 16.53 5.54 -0.77
N ASP A 119 16.16 6.38 0.20
CA ASP A 119 15.42 7.61 -0.03
C ASP A 119 16.37 8.79 -0.23
N SER A 120 16.89 8.93 -1.46
CA SER A 120 17.82 9.99 -1.83
C SER A 120 17.74 10.33 -3.31
N CYS A 121 18.20 11.53 -3.68
CA CYS A 121 18.34 11.91 -5.09
C CYS A 121 19.31 10.98 -5.83
N GLU A 122 19.01 10.68 -7.09
CA GLU A 122 19.79 9.77 -7.94
C GLU A 122 20.04 8.38 -7.32
N SER A 123 19.24 7.97 -6.33
CA SER A 123 19.33 6.66 -5.66
C SER A 123 19.16 5.50 -6.64
N GLY A 124 18.45 5.70 -7.75
CA GLY A 124 18.30 4.67 -8.76
C GLY A 124 19.59 4.22 -9.45
N GLN A 125 20.67 5.01 -9.35
CA GLN A 125 21.99 4.56 -9.77
C GLN A 125 22.51 3.39 -8.90
N MET A 126 22.19 3.37 -7.60
CA MET A 126 22.54 2.27 -6.68
C MET A 126 21.86 0.95 -7.09
N VAL A 127 20.61 1.02 -7.55
CA VAL A 127 19.87 -0.14 -8.07
C VAL A 127 20.52 -0.72 -9.32
N ASN A 128 21.00 0.15 -10.23
CA ASN A 128 21.71 -0.30 -11.43
C ASN A 128 23.05 -0.95 -11.09
N GLU A 129 23.79 -0.40 -10.13
CA GLU A 129 25.05 -0.99 -9.67
C GLU A 129 24.82 -2.36 -9.03
N ALA A 130 23.80 -2.50 -8.19
CA ALA A 130 23.42 -3.81 -7.63
C ALA A 130 23.03 -4.80 -8.72
N ALA A 131 22.28 -4.36 -9.74
CA ALA A 131 21.92 -5.19 -10.88
C ALA A 131 23.11 -5.67 -11.71
N LEU A 132 24.11 -4.81 -11.90
CA LEU A 132 25.36 -5.19 -12.57
C LEU A 132 26.19 -6.20 -11.76
N LEU A 133 26.11 -6.15 -10.43
CA LEU A 133 26.80 -7.08 -9.55
C LEU A 133 26.16 -8.47 -9.52
N GLY A 134 24.85 -8.59 -9.78
CA GLY A 134 24.19 -9.90 -9.92
C GLY A 134 24.13 -10.72 -8.62
N ARG A 135 24.29 -10.10 -7.46
CA ARG A 135 24.43 -10.80 -6.17
C ARG A 135 23.10 -11.24 -5.58
N GLU A 136 22.91 -12.56 -5.42
CA GLU A 136 21.67 -13.19 -4.95
C GLU A 136 21.26 -12.86 -3.52
N ASP A 137 22.21 -12.41 -2.71
CA ASP A 137 22.03 -12.09 -1.28
C ASP A 137 21.66 -10.62 -1.02
N ILE A 138 21.51 -9.80 -2.07
CA ILE A 138 21.27 -8.36 -1.95
C ILE A 138 20.06 -7.93 -2.78
N ALA A 139 19.18 -7.17 -2.15
CA ALA A 139 18.12 -6.42 -2.80
C ALA A 139 18.29 -4.91 -2.54
N VAL A 140 17.99 -4.09 -3.55
CA VAL A 140 18.08 -2.63 -3.44
C VAL A 140 16.79 -1.99 -3.95
N GLN A 141 16.22 -1.10 -3.15
CA GLN A 141 15.09 -0.26 -3.52
C GLN A 141 15.50 1.22 -3.44
N ALA A 142 15.18 1.99 -4.46
CA ALA A 142 15.48 3.42 -4.53
C ALA A 142 14.20 4.24 -4.64
N SER A 143 14.21 5.46 -4.12
CA SER A 143 13.06 6.39 -4.22
C SER A 143 12.85 6.97 -5.62
N CYS A 144 13.84 6.91 -6.50
CA CYS A 144 13.75 7.44 -7.85
C CYS A 144 14.44 6.55 -8.90
N ALA A 145 14.12 6.75 -10.17
CA ALA A 145 14.81 6.11 -11.29
C ALA A 145 16.27 6.60 -11.44
N ARG A 146 17.05 5.93 -12.30
CA ARG A 146 18.43 6.29 -12.62
C ARG A 146 18.51 7.74 -13.12
N GLY A 147 19.43 8.53 -12.55
CA GLY A 147 19.65 9.92 -12.95
C GLY A 147 18.48 10.86 -12.69
N SER A 148 17.48 10.42 -11.92
CA SER A 148 16.33 11.24 -11.51
C SER A 148 16.52 11.77 -10.10
N THR A 149 15.89 12.88 -9.76
CA THR A 149 15.91 13.49 -8.42
C THR A 149 14.71 12.99 -7.62
N SER A 150 14.90 12.67 -6.33
CA SER A 150 13.79 12.36 -5.43
C SER A 150 13.08 13.65 -5.03
N HIS A 151 11.76 13.61 -4.89
CA HIS A 151 10.97 14.73 -4.37
C HIS A 151 10.79 14.54 -2.86
N ASP A 152 11.45 15.39 -2.07
CA ASP A 152 11.32 15.38 -0.60
C ASP A 152 10.45 16.57 -0.17
N VAL A 153 9.14 16.43 -0.39
CA VAL A 153 8.13 17.39 0.10
C VAL A 153 7.39 16.74 1.27
N VAL A 154 7.33 17.43 2.41
CA VAL A 154 6.58 16.98 3.60
C VAL A 154 5.15 16.60 3.20
N GLY A 155 4.75 15.34 3.40
CA GLY A 155 3.42 14.83 3.05
C GLY A 155 3.38 13.95 1.79
N GLU A 156 4.43 13.96 0.96
CA GLU A 156 4.47 13.27 -0.33
C GLU A 156 5.83 12.55 -0.58
N THR A 157 6.50 12.12 0.49
CA THR A 157 7.80 11.46 0.35
C THR A 157 7.65 9.98 0.01
N PHE A 158 8.65 9.42 -0.67
CA PHE A 158 8.75 7.98 -0.91
C PHE A 158 8.60 7.18 0.39
N THR A 159 9.26 7.63 1.47
CA THR A 159 9.17 6.98 2.79
C THR A 159 7.74 7.00 3.35
N GLU A 160 6.99 8.10 3.24
CA GLU A 160 5.61 8.15 3.72
C GLU A 160 4.68 7.24 2.91
N TYR A 161 4.85 7.21 1.60
CA TYR A 161 4.10 6.30 0.74
C TYR A 161 4.41 4.83 1.02
N LEU A 162 5.68 4.51 1.24
CA LEU A 162 6.11 3.16 1.64
C LEU A 162 5.49 2.79 2.99
N LEU A 163 5.55 3.67 3.98
CA LEU A 163 4.96 3.47 5.29
C LEU A 163 3.44 3.30 5.24
N TRP A 164 2.75 4.10 4.45
CA TRP A 164 1.30 3.99 4.28
C TRP A 164 0.91 2.62 3.71
N ASN A 165 1.64 2.13 2.70
CA ASN A 165 1.44 0.81 2.13
C ASN A 165 1.74 -0.32 3.12
N LEU A 166 2.80 -0.18 3.93
CA LEU A 166 3.16 -1.16 4.95
C LEU A 166 2.11 -1.20 6.08
N GLN A 167 1.64 -0.03 6.54
CA GLN A 167 0.67 0.10 7.64
C GLN A 167 -0.74 -0.34 7.24
N GLY A 168 -1.25 0.17 6.12
CA GLY A 168 -2.61 -0.15 5.67
C GLY A 168 -2.81 -1.64 5.39
N ARG A 169 -1.72 -2.37 5.14
CA ARG A 169 -1.74 -3.81 4.89
C ARG A 169 -1.48 -4.64 6.15
N SER A 170 -0.72 -4.13 7.12
CA SER A 170 -0.64 -4.68 8.48
C SER A 170 -2.03 -4.82 9.10
N THR A 171 -2.90 -3.83 8.87
CA THR A 171 -4.26 -3.84 9.40
C THR A 171 -5.24 -4.66 8.57
N ALA A 172 -5.00 -4.81 7.26
CA ALA A 172 -5.95 -5.42 6.34
C ALA A 172 -5.82 -6.94 6.14
N ASN A 173 -4.69 -7.57 6.50
CA ASN A 173 -4.45 -8.98 6.12
C ASN A 173 -4.13 -9.93 7.29
N LYS A 174 -5.13 -10.73 7.67
CA LYS A 174 -5.00 -12.06 8.30
C LYS A 174 -4.50 -13.15 7.32
N ARG A 175 -4.12 -12.79 6.09
CA ARG A 175 -3.59 -13.72 5.08
C ARG A 175 -2.30 -13.14 4.51
N GLY A 176 -1.17 -13.68 4.97
CA GLY A 176 0.18 -13.20 4.64
C GLY A 176 0.40 -12.97 3.16
N SER A 177 0.41 -11.70 2.77
CA SER A 177 0.67 -11.26 1.41
C SER A 177 2.02 -10.52 1.34
N ASP A 178 2.70 -10.78 0.23
CA ASP A 178 4.10 -10.47 -0.04
C ASP A 178 4.42 -8.97 -0.02
N MET A 179 5.33 -8.56 0.88
CA MET A 179 5.84 -7.20 0.94
C MET A 179 6.52 -6.77 -0.37
N LEU A 180 7.17 -7.68 -1.11
CA LEU A 180 7.75 -7.38 -2.42
C LEU A 180 6.68 -7.03 -3.45
N ILE A 181 5.62 -7.84 -3.57
CA ILE A 181 4.49 -7.56 -4.50
C ILE A 181 3.85 -6.21 -4.19
N HIS A 182 3.84 -5.86 -2.91
CA HIS A 182 3.27 -4.63 -2.40
C HIS A 182 4.15 -3.40 -2.68
N ILE A 183 5.46 -3.58 -2.56
CA ILE A 183 6.46 -2.63 -3.05
C ILE A 183 6.30 -2.46 -4.57
N GLU A 184 6.29 -3.54 -5.36
CA GLU A 184 6.15 -3.51 -6.82
C GLU A 184 4.90 -2.72 -7.29
N ARG A 185 3.75 -2.91 -6.63
CA ARG A 185 2.54 -2.14 -6.94
C ARG A 185 2.67 -0.67 -6.59
N ALA A 186 3.38 -0.35 -5.51
CA ALA A 186 3.74 1.00 -5.15
C ALA A 186 4.70 1.64 -6.18
N LEU A 187 5.57 0.86 -6.82
CA LEU A 187 6.53 1.35 -7.82
C LEU A 187 5.89 1.89 -9.11
N LEU A 188 4.71 1.38 -9.49
CA LEU A 188 4.04 1.74 -10.75
C LEU A 188 3.56 3.20 -10.81
N GLN A 189 3.52 3.91 -9.68
CA GLN A 189 2.98 5.27 -9.60
C GLN A 189 4.03 6.38 -9.58
N PHE A 190 5.28 6.09 -9.18
CA PHE A 190 6.33 7.11 -8.94
C PHE A 190 7.67 6.87 -9.65
N GLY A 191 7.78 5.81 -10.47
CA GLY A 191 9.06 5.40 -11.06
C GLY A 191 10.21 5.12 -10.08
N PRO A 192 10.00 4.62 -8.84
CA PRO A 192 11.12 4.13 -8.05
C PRO A 192 11.63 2.82 -8.67
N CYS A 193 12.94 2.61 -8.70
CA CYS A 193 13.51 1.38 -9.25
C CYS A 193 13.86 0.40 -8.13
N TYR A 194 13.84 -0.88 -8.49
CA TYR A 194 14.05 -2.00 -7.59
C TYR A 194 14.91 -3.06 -8.27
N TYR A 195 15.79 -3.69 -7.49
CA TYR A 195 16.58 -4.84 -7.92
C TYR A 195 16.49 -5.92 -6.85
N CYS A 196 16.10 -7.12 -7.28
CA CYS A 196 16.16 -8.35 -6.50
C CYS A 196 16.35 -9.52 -7.48
N PRO A 197 17.52 -10.17 -7.48
CA PRO A 197 17.82 -11.23 -8.44
C PRO A 197 17.01 -12.51 -8.20
N ASP A 198 16.74 -12.84 -6.93
CA ASP A 198 15.84 -13.93 -6.58
C ASP A 198 14.90 -13.51 -5.42
N PRO A 199 13.64 -13.16 -5.73
CA PRO A 199 12.60 -12.89 -4.74
C PRO A 199 12.41 -14.03 -3.73
N SER A 200 12.78 -15.27 -4.10
CA SER A 200 12.61 -16.44 -3.25
C SER A 200 13.49 -16.42 -2.00
N ASN A 201 14.68 -15.82 -2.09
CA ASN A 201 15.61 -15.67 -0.97
C ASN A 201 15.09 -14.69 0.09
N PHE A 202 14.18 -13.79 -0.28
CA PHE A 202 13.58 -12.79 0.61
C PHE A 202 12.21 -13.24 1.16
N ARG A 203 11.82 -14.50 0.96
CA ARG A 203 10.51 -15.05 1.39
C ARG A 203 10.19 -14.90 2.87
N GLY A 204 11.19 -14.70 3.73
CA GLY A 204 10.97 -14.37 5.15
C GLY A 204 10.24 -13.04 5.38
N TRP A 205 10.40 -12.05 4.50
CA TRP A 205 9.71 -10.75 4.58
C TRP A 205 8.28 -10.75 4.07
N VAL A 206 7.89 -11.82 3.37
CA VAL A 206 6.55 -12.05 2.81
C VAL A 206 5.52 -12.30 3.91
N PHE A 207 5.99 -12.62 5.13
CA PHE A 207 5.15 -12.89 6.29
C PHE A 207 5.66 -12.08 7.49
N ILE A 208 5.10 -10.89 7.72
CA ILE A 208 5.09 -10.27 9.06
C ILE A 208 3.85 -10.84 9.73
N ASN A 209 4.03 -11.73 10.70
CA ASN A 209 2.93 -12.29 11.50
C ASN A 209 2.96 -11.59 12.86
N GLU A 210 1.87 -10.94 13.25
CA GLU A 210 1.76 -10.31 14.58
C GLU A 210 1.37 -11.30 15.69
N ASP A 211 0.98 -12.53 15.36
CA ASP A 211 0.55 -13.52 16.36
C ASP A 211 1.40 -14.80 16.33
N GLY A 212 2.07 -15.06 17.45
CA GLY A 212 2.76 -16.32 17.73
C GLY A 212 1.78 -17.46 17.99
N ALA A 213 1.18 -18.00 16.92
CA ALA A 213 0.33 -19.20 16.98
C ALA A 213 0.88 -20.32 16.07
N ASP A 214 1.03 -21.48 16.70
CA ASP A 214 1.64 -22.72 16.22
C ASP A 214 0.90 -23.35 15.01
N PRO A 215 1.57 -23.67 13.89
CA PRO A 215 0.92 -24.33 12.75
C PRO A 215 1.11 -25.85 12.81
N SER A 216 0.25 -26.54 13.57
CA SER A 216 0.04 -27.99 13.42
C SER A 216 -1.28 -28.27 12.70
N SER A 217 -1.22 -28.44 11.37
CA SER A 217 -2.01 -29.42 10.59
C SER A 217 -1.97 -29.12 9.10
N SER A 218 -1.27 -29.95 8.32
CA SER A 218 -1.89 -30.75 7.25
C SER A 218 -0.84 -31.51 6.42
N HIS A 219 -1.31 -32.62 5.87
CA HIS A 219 -0.59 -33.82 5.49
C HIS A 219 0.37 -33.73 4.29
N SER A 220 1.44 -34.51 4.44
CA SER A 220 2.39 -34.96 3.42
C SER A 220 1.78 -35.89 2.37
N VAL A 221 2.21 -35.76 1.12
CA VAL A 221 2.34 -36.89 0.17
C VAL A 221 3.75 -36.83 -0.42
N SER A 222 4.50 -37.91 -0.16
CA SER A 222 5.86 -38.16 -0.62
C SER A 222 5.86 -38.90 -1.96
N LEU A 223 6.83 -38.61 -2.83
CA LEU A 223 7.27 -39.52 -3.88
C LEU A 223 8.78 -39.38 -4.15
N ALA A 224 9.45 -40.48 -3.81
CA ALA A 224 10.70 -41.08 -4.25
C ALA A 224 11.85 -40.23 -4.85
N SER A 225 12.98 -40.38 -4.14
CA SER A 225 14.38 -40.41 -4.56
C SER A 225 14.67 -40.94 -5.96
N ASP A 226 15.67 -40.34 -6.62
CA ASP A 226 16.72 -41.11 -7.27
C ASP A 226 18.09 -40.45 -7.06
N THR A 227 18.99 -41.24 -6.49
CA THR A 227 20.40 -40.96 -6.22
C THR A 227 21.23 -41.45 -7.40
N SER A 228 22.20 -40.66 -7.85
CA SER A 228 23.40 -41.22 -8.48
C SER A 228 24.64 -40.40 -8.14
N ASP A 229 25.45 -40.99 -7.26
CA ASP A 229 26.84 -40.68 -7.02
C ASP A 229 27.67 -40.65 -8.32
N THR A 230 28.63 -39.74 -8.41
CA THR A 230 29.89 -39.99 -9.12
C THR A 230 31.03 -39.20 -8.48
N THR A 231 31.84 -39.92 -7.70
CA THR A 231 33.19 -39.58 -7.23
C THR A 231 34.21 -39.77 -8.36
N SER A 232 35.10 -38.80 -8.60
CA SER A 232 36.48 -38.99 -9.07
C SER A 232 37.26 -37.67 -8.95
N GLN A 233 38.07 -37.49 -7.90
CA GLN A 233 39.54 -37.63 -7.90
C GLN A 233 40.34 -36.64 -8.79
N MET A 234 40.97 -35.70 -8.08
CA MET A 234 42.35 -35.19 -8.16
C MET A 234 43.14 -35.28 -9.48
N SER A 235 43.60 -34.11 -9.96
CA SER A 235 45.02 -33.71 -10.03
C SER A 235 45.18 -32.36 -10.75
N GLY A 236 45.84 -31.37 -10.11
CA GLY A 236 46.53 -30.28 -10.82
C GLY A 236 48.02 -30.63 -10.98
N PRO A 237 48.90 -29.64 -11.22
CA PRO A 237 48.83 -28.53 -12.18
C PRO A 237 50.08 -28.53 -13.10
N GLU A 238 50.07 -27.79 -14.21
CA GLU A 238 51.33 -27.37 -14.84
C GLU A 238 51.18 -26.03 -15.57
N GLU A 239 52.12 -25.14 -15.25
CA GLU A 239 52.33 -23.79 -15.79
C GLU A 239 52.97 -23.86 -17.18
N ALA A 240 52.62 -22.93 -18.09
CA ALA A 240 53.58 -22.45 -19.10
C ALA A 240 53.23 -21.04 -19.61
N PHE A 241 54.12 -20.13 -19.25
CA PHE A 241 54.40 -18.80 -19.79
C PHE A 241 54.48 -18.77 -21.33
N CYS A 242 53.91 -17.74 -21.99
CA CYS A 242 54.58 -17.10 -23.14
C CYS A 242 54.11 -15.66 -23.36
N GLN A 243 55.08 -14.75 -23.44
CA GLN A 243 54.95 -13.29 -23.58
C GLN A 243 55.11 -12.83 -25.04
N ARG A 244 54.46 -11.68 -25.34
CA ARG A 244 54.81 -10.56 -26.27
C ARG A 244 54.68 -10.71 -27.80
N SER A 245 53.67 -9.98 -28.34
CA SER A 245 53.70 -8.80 -29.26
C SER A 245 54.58 -8.80 -30.54
N PRO A 246 54.41 -7.86 -31.52
CA PRO A 246 53.44 -6.77 -31.69
C PRO A 246 52.73 -6.69 -33.09
N GLU A 247 51.84 -5.71 -33.22
CA GLU A 247 51.18 -5.21 -34.46
C GLU A 247 52.17 -4.74 -35.55
N PRO A 248 51.65 -4.48 -36.77
CA PRO A 248 51.64 -3.06 -37.18
C PRO A 248 50.38 -2.58 -37.94
N GLU A 249 50.23 -1.25 -37.85
CA GLU A 249 49.30 -0.35 -38.54
C GLU A 249 49.44 -0.35 -40.08
N GLY A 250 48.37 0.06 -40.79
CA GLY A 250 48.49 0.57 -42.17
C GLY A 250 47.22 0.51 -43.03
N ALA A 251 46.59 1.67 -43.24
CA ALA A 251 45.34 1.89 -43.97
C ALA A 251 45.41 1.67 -45.51
N THR A 252 44.26 1.40 -46.16
CA THR A 252 43.71 2.14 -47.34
C THR A 252 42.39 1.54 -47.84
N ALA A 253 41.63 2.38 -48.55
CA ALA A 253 40.21 2.25 -48.89
C ALA A 253 39.88 1.50 -50.20
N LEU A 254 38.56 1.27 -50.37
CA LEU A 254 37.80 0.99 -51.61
C LEU A 254 37.71 -0.48 -52.10
N ASP A 255 36.54 -1.13 -52.01
CA ASP A 255 35.49 -1.16 -53.05
C ASP A 255 34.45 -2.29 -52.78
N ARG A 256 33.27 -2.12 -53.37
CA ARG A 256 32.04 -2.91 -53.29
C ARG A 256 32.15 -4.28 -53.97
N ARG A 257 31.59 -5.34 -53.35
CA ARG A 257 30.44 -6.16 -53.83
C ARG A 257 30.44 -7.61 -53.29
N THR A 258 29.27 -7.97 -52.75
CA THR A 258 28.56 -9.28 -52.82
C THR A 258 29.18 -10.58 -52.28
N SER A 259 28.54 -11.03 -51.18
CA SER A 259 27.80 -12.30 -51.04
C SER A 259 28.46 -13.50 -50.38
N VAL A 260 27.57 -14.19 -49.62
CA VAL A 260 27.63 -15.55 -49.07
C VAL A 260 28.34 -15.69 -47.71
N CYS A 261 27.60 -15.40 -46.63
CA CYS A 261 27.91 -15.95 -45.30
C CYS A 261 27.12 -17.25 -45.08
N HIS A 262 27.86 -18.29 -44.71
CA HIS A 262 27.34 -19.52 -44.13
C HIS A 262 26.53 -19.22 -42.87
N LYS A 263 25.31 -19.77 -42.83
CA LYS A 263 24.40 -19.72 -41.69
C LYS A 263 24.94 -20.64 -40.59
N ALA A 264 25.57 -20.06 -39.56
CA ALA A 264 25.78 -20.73 -38.29
C ALA A 264 24.41 -20.95 -37.63
N ARG A 265 24.11 -22.20 -37.31
CA ARG A 265 22.87 -22.64 -36.68
C ARG A 265 23.01 -22.42 -35.18
N ALA A 266 22.62 -21.25 -34.68
CA ALA A 266 22.40 -21.06 -33.25
C ALA A 266 21.13 -21.82 -32.85
N MET A 267 21.29 -22.91 -32.10
CA MET A 267 20.19 -23.50 -31.34
C MET A 267 19.95 -22.60 -30.12
N THR A 268 19.00 -21.68 -30.21
CA THR A 268 18.41 -21.06 -29.03
C THR A 268 17.12 -21.81 -28.72
N ASN A 269 17.05 -22.39 -27.52
CA ASN A 269 15.83 -22.97 -26.97
C ASN A 269 15.00 -21.81 -26.41
N PRO A 270 13.82 -21.46 -26.96
CA PRO A 270 13.05 -20.33 -26.45
C PRO A 270 12.27 -20.72 -25.20
N THR A 271 12.54 -20.04 -24.08
CA THR A 271 11.86 -20.26 -22.79
C THR A 271 10.41 -19.76 -22.77
N ALA A 272 10.02 -18.84 -23.65
CA ALA A 272 8.63 -18.36 -23.72
C ALA A 272 8.17 -18.05 -25.15
N ARG A 273 6.87 -18.23 -25.40
CA ARG A 273 6.19 -17.82 -26.66
C ARG A 273 4.88 -17.11 -26.37
N ALA A 274 4.51 -16.16 -27.23
CA ALA A 274 3.23 -15.47 -27.20
C ALA A 274 2.48 -15.56 -28.54
N LEU A 275 1.15 -15.67 -28.48
CA LEU A 275 0.23 -15.59 -29.63
C LEU A 275 -0.83 -14.52 -29.35
N VAL A 276 -1.00 -13.60 -30.30
CA VAL A 276 -2.04 -12.55 -30.24
C VAL A 276 -3.05 -12.82 -31.35
N LEU A 277 -4.34 -12.91 -31.01
CA LEU A 277 -5.45 -13.10 -31.93
C LEU A 277 -6.37 -11.86 -31.92
N SER A 278 -6.74 -11.39 -33.11
CA SER A 278 -7.70 -10.29 -33.32
C SER A 278 -8.68 -10.66 -34.42
N GLY A 279 -9.96 -10.31 -34.27
CA GLY A 279 -11.00 -10.63 -35.25
C GLY A 279 -12.28 -9.78 -35.13
N GLU A 280 -12.99 -9.65 -36.25
CA GLU A 280 -14.27 -8.92 -36.35
C GLU A 280 -15.49 -9.83 -36.14
N VAL A 281 -16.58 -9.28 -35.58
CA VAL A 281 -17.91 -9.91 -35.61
C VAL A 281 -18.65 -9.44 -36.88
N PRO A 282 -19.21 -10.35 -37.72
CA PRO A 282 -19.87 -9.93 -38.96
C PRO A 282 -21.17 -9.16 -38.67
N GLY A 283 -21.30 -7.94 -39.20
CA GLY A 283 -22.60 -7.25 -39.30
C GLY A 283 -22.66 -5.80 -38.82
N GLU A 284 -21.60 -5.21 -38.27
CA GLU A 284 -21.64 -3.84 -37.74
C GLU A 284 -20.63 -2.91 -38.44
N ALA A 285 -21.03 -1.64 -38.65
CA ALA A 285 -20.19 -0.63 -39.29
C ALA A 285 -19.13 -0.10 -38.31
N PRO A 286 -17.86 0.06 -38.73
CA PRO A 286 -16.78 0.44 -37.83
C PRO A 286 -16.87 1.91 -37.42
N LEU A 287 -16.83 2.17 -36.11
CA LEU A 287 -16.49 3.48 -35.54
C LEU A 287 -14.99 3.72 -35.76
N LEU A 288 -14.65 4.60 -36.70
CA LEU A 288 -13.27 4.92 -37.10
C LEU A 288 -12.31 5.31 -35.95
N ARG A 289 -12.80 5.67 -34.76
CA ARG A 289 -11.95 6.07 -33.62
C ARG A 289 -11.42 4.93 -32.77
N ALA A 290 -12.05 3.75 -32.80
CA ALA A 290 -11.62 2.61 -31.96
C ALA A 290 -10.44 1.84 -32.56
N TRP A 291 -10.21 1.97 -33.87
CA TRP A 291 -9.15 1.26 -34.58
C TRP A 291 -7.77 1.88 -34.35
N ASP A 292 -7.68 3.22 -34.32
CA ASP A 292 -6.42 3.92 -34.05
C ASP A 292 -5.83 3.54 -32.68
N ASP A 293 -6.68 3.39 -31.65
CA ASP A 293 -6.26 3.02 -30.29
C ASP A 293 -5.76 1.57 -30.19
N VAL A 294 -6.34 0.65 -30.97
CA VAL A 294 -5.95 -0.76 -31.01
C VAL A 294 -4.63 -0.94 -31.78
N GLU A 295 -4.43 -0.22 -32.88
CA GLU A 295 -3.16 -0.27 -33.62
C GLU A 295 -2.00 0.33 -32.84
N ILE A 296 -2.23 1.43 -32.10
CA ILE A 296 -1.23 2.00 -31.19
C ILE A 296 -0.88 1.01 -30.08
N LEU A 297 -1.87 0.32 -29.52
CA LEU A 297 -1.65 -0.69 -28.48
C LEU A 297 -0.87 -1.90 -29.02
N ILE A 298 -1.23 -2.42 -30.19
CA ILE A 298 -0.53 -3.52 -30.84
C ILE A 298 0.90 -3.12 -31.22
N ALA A 299 1.12 -1.92 -31.75
CA ALA A 299 2.45 -1.42 -32.08
C ALA A 299 3.33 -1.24 -30.84
N THR A 300 2.75 -0.77 -29.73
CA THR A 300 3.44 -0.62 -28.44
C THR A 300 3.82 -1.97 -27.85
N ILE A 301 2.90 -2.94 -27.86
CA ILE A 301 3.16 -4.32 -27.42
C ILE A 301 4.21 -4.99 -28.31
N LYS A 302 4.15 -4.76 -29.63
CA LYS A 302 5.11 -5.28 -30.60
C LYS A 302 6.51 -4.70 -30.39
N ALA A 303 6.65 -3.39 -30.23
CA ALA A 303 7.94 -2.74 -29.98
C ALA A 303 8.55 -3.18 -28.64
N PHE A 304 7.71 -3.31 -27.60
CA PHE A 304 8.13 -3.83 -26.30
C PHE A 304 8.62 -5.29 -26.38
N TRP A 305 7.95 -6.15 -27.17
CA TRP A 305 8.34 -7.56 -27.27
C TRP A 305 9.47 -7.83 -28.25
N GLU A 306 9.54 -7.19 -29.41
CA GLU A 306 10.67 -7.36 -30.35
C GLU A 306 12.01 -6.93 -29.73
N ALA A 307 11.97 -6.00 -28.75
CA ALA A 307 13.14 -5.62 -27.97
C ALA A 307 13.62 -6.69 -26.98
N ASN A 308 12.78 -7.67 -26.62
CA ASN A 308 13.07 -8.59 -25.52
C ASN A 308 12.94 -10.09 -25.88
N TRP A 309 12.12 -10.50 -26.86
CA TRP A 309 11.92 -11.91 -27.28
C TRP A 309 11.43 -12.07 -28.74
N PRO A 310 11.68 -13.21 -29.42
CA PRO A 310 11.17 -13.47 -30.77
C PRO A 310 9.68 -13.88 -30.76
N ALA A 311 8.79 -13.00 -31.24
CA ALA A 311 7.34 -13.27 -31.35
C ALA A 311 6.91 -13.74 -32.75
N GLN A 312 5.84 -14.55 -32.84
CA GLN A 312 5.14 -14.87 -34.10
C GLN A 312 3.81 -14.10 -34.16
N PHE A 313 3.58 -13.39 -35.25
CA PHE A 313 2.35 -12.63 -35.48
C PHE A 313 1.58 -13.21 -36.67
N ALA A 314 0.27 -13.40 -36.50
CA ALA A 314 -0.65 -13.61 -37.60
C ALA A 314 -1.51 -12.34 -37.74
N CYS A 315 -1.30 -11.55 -38.80
CA CYS A 315 -2.19 -10.44 -39.13
C CYS A 315 -2.74 -10.60 -40.56
N GLY A 316 -4.00 -10.19 -40.75
CA GLY A 316 -4.64 -10.08 -42.06
C GLY A 316 -5.61 -11.22 -42.40
N GLY A 317 -6.91 -10.97 -42.20
CA GLY A 317 -8.01 -11.79 -42.73
C GLY A 317 -9.11 -12.10 -41.70
N LYS A 318 -10.33 -12.39 -42.19
CA LYS A 318 -11.46 -12.83 -41.36
C LYS A 318 -11.07 -14.07 -40.56
N LEU A 319 -10.85 -13.90 -39.26
CA LEU A 319 -10.54 -15.00 -38.34
C LEU A 319 -11.85 -15.72 -38.01
N THR A 320 -12.10 -16.86 -38.66
CA THR A 320 -13.21 -17.74 -38.28
C THR A 320 -12.85 -18.49 -37.00
N LEU A 321 -13.88 -18.91 -36.24
CA LEU A 321 -13.69 -19.66 -34.99
C LEU A 321 -12.84 -20.93 -35.20
N ASP A 322 -13.04 -21.65 -36.30
CA ASP A 322 -12.28 -22.87 -36.58
C ASP A 322 -10.81 -22.56 -36.90
N ARG A 323 -10.54 -21.45 -37.58
CA ARG A 323 -9.17 -21.01 -37.87
C ARG A 323 -8.45 -20.48 -36.63
N ALA A 324 -9.17 -19.86 -35.69
CA ALA A 324 -8.64 -19.49 -34.39
C ALA A 324 -8.25 -20.74 -33.56
N LYS A 325 -9.08 -21.79 -33.60
CA LYS A 325 -8.76 -23.08 -32.95
C LYS A 325 -7.51 -23.71 -33.55
N ASP A 326 -7.35 -23.68 -34.87
CA ASP A 326 -6.16 -24.20 -35.54
C ASP A 326 -4.89 -23.46 -35.09
N TYR A 327 -4.92 -22.12 -35.02
CA TYR A 327 -3.78 -21.34 -34.54
C TYR A 327 -3.44 -21.59 -33.07
N ILE A 328 -4.45 -21.78 -32.22
CA ILE A 328 -4.25 -22.10 -30.81
C ILE A 328 -3.65 -23.51 -30.66
N ASN A 329 -4.15 -24.48 -31.43
CA ASN A 329 -3.63 -25.85 -31.42
C ASN A 329 -2.17 -25.91 -31.91
N ASP A 330 -1.85 -25.21 -33.01
CA ASP A 330 -0.49 -25.12 -33.51
C ASP A 330 0.44 -24.43 -32.51
N PHE A 331 -0.03 -23.37 -31.81
CA PHE A 331 0.74 -22.66 -30.79
C PHE A 331 1.10 -23.55 -29.59
N PHE A 332 0.15 -24.38 -29.13
CA PHE A 332 0.37 -25.30 -28.01
C PHE A 332 1.07 -26.61 -28.41
N SER A 333 1.14 -26.97 -29.69
CA SER A 333 1.85 -28.17 -30.16
C SER A 333 3.39 -28.09 -30.05
N ILE A 334 3.93 -26.92 -29.68
CA ILE A 334 5.36 -26.66 -29.57
C ILE A 334 5.76 -26.62 -28.09
N HIS A 335 6.74 -27.43 -27.70
CA HIS A 335 7.27 -27.44 -26.33
C HIS A 335 8.03 -26.14 -26.01
N CYS A 336 7.54 -25.37 -25.05
CA CYS A 336 8.27 -24.30 -24.36
C CYS A 336 7.82 -24.22 -22.89
N GLU A 337 8.59 -23.55 -22.04
CA GLU A 337 8.31 -23.46 -20.59
C GLU A 337 7.10 -22.57 -20.29
N MET A 338 6.78 -21.62 -21.18
CA MET A 338 5.66 -20.69 -20.99
C MET A 338 4.98 -20.29 -22.31
N HIS A 339 3.65 -20.41 -22.34
CA HIS A 339 2.79 -19.97 -23.44
C HIS A 339 1.88 -18.83 -22.96
N VAL A 340 1.86 -17.72 -23.68
CA VAL A 340 0.98 -16.58 -23.39
C VAL A 340 0.04 -16.33 -24.57
N LEU A 341 -1.28 -16.44 -24.35
CA LEU A 341 -2.31 -16.20 -25.36
C LEU A 341 -3.07 -14.91 -25.04
N TYR A 342 -3.15 -13.98 -25.99
CA TYR A 342 -3.91 -12.74 -25.85
C TYR A 342 -4.96 -12.61 -26.96
N GLY A 343 -6.22 -12.38 -26.60
CA GLY A 343 -7.33 -12.24 -27.55
C GLY A 343 -8.06 -10.92 -27.36
N ILE A 344 -8.18 -10.13 -28.43
CA ILE A 344 -8.95 -8.88 -28.44
C ILE A 344 -10.19 -9.08 -29.31
N PHE A 345 -11.38 -8.97 -28.71
CA PHE A 345 -12.67 -9.10 -29.40
C PHE A 345 -13.57 -7.92 -29.01
N HIS A 346 -14.25 -7.31 -30.00
CA HIS A 346 -15.18 -6.20 -29.75
C HIS A 346 -16.64 -6.70 -29.63
N GLY A 347 -17.32 -6.25 -28.58
CA GLY A 347 -18.78 -6.37 -28.39
C GLY A 347 -19.28 -5.38 -27.33
N HIS A 348 -20.42 -4.73 -27.54
CA HIS A 348 -20.99 -3.77 -26.59
C HIS A 348 -21.62 -4.44 -25.36
N ALA A 349 -21.49 -3.78 -24.21
CA ALA A 349 -22.17 -4.14 -22.96
C ALA A 349 -23.69 -3.88 -23.07
N GLY A 350 -24.50 -4.96 -23.12
CA GLY A 350 -25.96 -4.86 -22.98
C GLY A 350 -26.76 -5.96 -23.67
N SER A 351 -27.10 -7.01 -22.92
CA SER A 351 -28.04 -8.09 -23.25
C SER A 351 -27.67 -9.05 -24.40
N TRP A 352 -27.57 -10.33 -24.04
CA TRP A 352 -27.65 -11.42 -25.00
C TRP A 352 -29.13 -11.67 -25.30
N LYS A 353 -29.61 -11.25 -26.48
CA LYS A 353 -30.85 -11.76 -27.06
C LYS A 353 -30.50 -12.49 -28.35
N LEU A 354 -30.83 -13.77 -28.40
CA LEU A 354 -30.95 -14.49 -29.66
C LEU A 354 -32.17 -13.97 -30.42
N SER A 355 -31.94 -13.30 -31.53
CA SER A 355 -32.76 -13.38 -32.73
C SER A 355 -31.92 -14.17 -33.76
N ASP A 356 -32.42 -15.17 -34.46
CA ASP A 356 -33.54 -15.06 -35.39
C ASP A 356 -34.38 -16.33 -35.51
N GLY A 357 -35.63 -16.11 -35.88
CA GLY A 357 -36.52 -17.15 -36.34
C GLY A 357 -36.05 -17.77 -37.65
N MET A 358 -35.90 -19.09 -37.64
CA MET A 358 -36.17 -19.92 -38.79
C MET A 358 -37.36 -20.82 -38.48
N ALA A 359 -38.29 -20.86 -39.43
CA ALA A 359 -39.48 -21.67 -39.40
C ALA A 359 -39.17 -23.15 -39.16
N ALA A 360 -40.06 -23.79 -38.40
CA ALA A 360 -40.00 -25.18 -38.00
C ALA A 360 -39.89 -26.16 -39.18
N PRO A 361 -39.10 -27.24 -39.02
CA PRO A 361 -39.45 -28.52 -39.59
C PRO A 361 -39.96 -29.48 -38.51
N ALA A 362 -41.06 -30.12 -38.89
CA ALA A 362 -41.66 -31.35 -38.39
C ALA A 362 -40.86 -32.16 -37.35
N ARG A 363 -41.50 -32.30 -36.18
CA ARG A 363 -41.75 -33.55 -35.45
C ARG A 363 -41.04 -34.79 -36.03
N LEU A 364 -39.91 -35.15 -35.41
CA LEU A 364 -39.37 -36.51 -35.48
C LEU A 364 -39.58 -37.15 -34.11
N ASP A 365 -40.50 -38.10 -34.06
CA ASP A 365 -40.74 -38.98 -32.92
C ASP A 365 -39.53 -39.88 -32.69
N LEU A 366 -38.97 -39.86 -31.49
CA LEU A 366 -38.06 -40.90 -31.00
C LEU A 366 -38.74 -41.72 -29.88
N PRO A 367 -38.50 -43.04 -29.85
CA PRO A 367 -39.30 -44.02 -29.09
C PRO A 367 -39.02 -43.99 -27.58
N PRO A 368 -39.97 -44.50 -26.76
CA PRO A 368 -39.82 -44.55 -25.32
C PRO A 368 -39.03 -45.79 -24.88
N CYS A 369 -38.34 -45.66 -23.74
CA CYS A 369 -38.10 -46.67 -22.69
C CYS A 369 -36.64 -46.72 -22.19
N GLY A 370 -36.47 -46.44 -20.91
CA GLY A 370 -35.31 -46.77 -20.09
C GLY A 370 -35.47 -46.15 -18.69
N PRO A 371 -35.30 -46.90 -17.58
CA PRO A 371 -36.06 -46.69 -16.36
C PRO A 371 -35.59 -45.52 -15.49
N LYS A 372 -36.56 -44.91 -14.82
CA LYS A 372 -36.39 -43.94 -13.74
C LYS A 372 -35.55 -44.55 -12.61
N ILE A 373 -34.39 -43.95 -12.34
CA ILE A 373 -33.74 -44.03 -11.04
C ILE A 373 -34.22 -42.79 -10.27
N GLU A 374 -35.18 -43.00 -9.37
CA GLU A 374 -35.54 -42.02 -8.35
C GLU A 374 -34.40 -41.97 -7.33
N ALA A 375 -33.50 -41.00 -7.49
CA ALA A 375 -32.62 -40.58 -6.42
C ALA A 375 -33.41 -39.61 -5.53
N THR A 376 -34.01 -40.14 -4.47
CA THR A 376 -34.39 -39.38 -3.28
C THR A 376 -33.15 -38.68 -2.75
N VAL A 377 -33.14 -37.35 -2.79
CA VAL A 377 -32.15 -36.52 -2.11
C VAL A 377 -32.45 -36.63 -0.62
N ASP A 378 -31.70 -37.52 0.02
CA ASP A 378 -31.62 -37.68 1.47
C ASP A 378 -30.79 -36.50 2.01
N ILE A 379 -31.48 -35.49 2.56
CA ILE A 379 -30.87 -34.40 3.30
C ILE A 379 -30.67 -34.92 4.73
N SER A 380 -29.62 -35.71 4.91
CA SER A 380 -29.13 -36.16 6.21
C SER A 380 -28.19 -35.09 6.77
N ASP A 381 -28.77 -34.20 7.57
CA ASP A 381 -28.08 -33.28 8.49
C ASP A 381 -27.60 -34.08 9.71
N ASP A 382 -26.36 -34.58 9.63
CA ASP A 382 -25.70 -35.41 10.65
C ASP A 382 -24.54 -34.61 11.30
N GLU A 383 -24.84 -33.41 11.80
CA GLU A 383 -23.98 -32.72 12.78
C GLU A 383 -24.19 -33.37 14.17
N ALA A 384 -23.29 -34.29 14.53
CA ALA A 384 -23.25 -34.87 15.86
C ALA A 384 -23.09 -33.76 16.92
N PRO A 385 -23.89 -33.75 18.01
CA PRO A 385 -23.85 -32.70 19.00
C PRO A 385 -22.51 -32.68 19.74
N LYS A 386 -21.81 -31.54 19.68
CA LYS A 386 -20.58 -31.29 20.45
C LYS A 386 -20.83 -31.57 21.94
N PRO A 387 -20.01 -32.41 22.61
CA PRO A 387 -20.19 -32.70 24.02
C PRO A 387 -19.99 -31.44 24.84
N ARG A 388 -21.00 -31.09 25.65
CA ARG A 388 -20.89 -29.98 26.61
C ARG A 388 -19.88 -30.36 27.68
N PRO A 389 -19.02 -29.42 28.14
CA PRO A 389 -18.06 -29.71 29.20
C PRO A 389 -18.81 -30.11 30.48
N HIS A 390 -18.48 -31.30 30.97
CA HIS A 390 -19.05 -31.88 32.17
C HIS A 390 -18.37 -31.26 33.40
N VAL A 391 -19.06 -30.35 34.10
CA VAL A 391 -18.60 -29.79 35.37
C VAL A 391 -19.22 -30.61 36.51
N SER A 392 -18.42 -31.47 37.13
CA SER A 392 -18.77 -32.11 38.40
C SER A 392 -18.45 -31.15 39.55
N LYS A 393 -19.48 -30.72 40.30
CA LYS A 393 -19.27 -30.05 41.59
C LYS A 393 -18.79 -31.09 42.60
N PHE A 394 -17.73 -30.75 43.35
CA PHE A 394 -17.30 -31.54 44.49
C PHE A 394 -18.21 -31.24 45.68
N ASP A 395 -18.83 -32.26 46.26
CA ASP A 395 -19.79 -32.12 47.37
C ASP A 395 -19.12 -31.90 48.75
N ALA A 396 -17.79 -31.79 48.80
CA ALA A 396 -17.05 -31.52 50.03
C ALA A 396 -15.78 -30.68 49.75
N PRO A 397 -15.40 -29.77 50.67
CA PRO A 397 -14.18 -28.96 50.52
C PRO A 397 -12.95 -29.86 50.54
N GLN A 398 -12.22 -29.91 49.42
CA GLN A 398 -10.93 -30.59 49.35
C GLN A 398 -9.80 -29.57 49.52
N THR A 399 -8.89 -29.87 50.43
CA THR A 399 -7.66 -29.10 50.67
C THR A 399 -6.54 -29.75 49.87
N VAL A 400 -5.99 -29.02 48.89
CA VAL A 400 -4.86 -29.51 48.09
C VAL A 400 -3.57 -29.06 48.76
N THR A 401 -2.81 -30.00 49.32
CA THR A 401 -1.48 -29.76 49.89
C THR A 401 -0.44 -29.94 48.79
N ILE A 402 0.16 -28.85 48.33
CA ILE A 402 1.32 -28.89 47.42
C ILE A 402 2.56 -28.98 48.31
N GLY A 403 3.13 -30.18 48.44
CA GLY A 403 4.34 -30.43 49.20
C GLY A 403 5.35 -31.25 48.38
N GLY A 404 6.50 -30.65 48.12
CA GLY A 404 7.68 -31.33 47.57
C GLY A 404 8.51 -31.97 48.68
N GLN A 405 8.99 -33.19 48.44
CA GLN A 405 10.12 -33.83 49.11
C GLN A 405 11.20 -34.01 48.01
N GLY A 406 12.49 -33.80 48.20
CA GLY A 406 13.32 -33.46 49.36
C GLY A 406 14.77 -33.90 49.03
N GLN A 407 15.80 -33.25 49.61
CA GLN A 407 17.11 -33.88 49.83
C GLN A 407 17.98 -33.15 50.87
N ALA A 408 18.31 -33.92 51.91
CA ALA A 408 19.52 -34.00 52.74
C ALA A 408 20.20 -32.75 53.34
N ALA A 409 19.94 -32.56 54.64
CA ALA A 409 20.82 -32.29 55.78
C ALA A 409 22.27 -31.79 55.56
N ALA A 410 22.55 -30.60 56.09
CA ALA A 410 23.72 -30.32 56.92
C ALA A 410 23.34 -29.25 57.97
N ASP A 411 23.59 -29.56 59.24
CA ASP A 411 23.34 -28.70 60.40
C ASP A 411 24.21 -27.43 60.36
N VAL A 412 23.57 -26.26 60.42
CA VAL A 412 24.18 -25.01 60.86
C VAL A 412 23.17 -24.30 61.76
N GLU A 413 23.50 -24.24 63.05
CA GLU A 413 22.88 -23.35 64.03
C GLU A 413 23.08 -21.90 63.58
N MET A 414 22.00 -21.17 63.33
CA MET A 414 22.00 -19.70 63.29
C MET A 414 20.71 -19.16 63.89
N GLU A 415 20.89 -18.03 64.55
CA GLU A 415 20.10 -17.43 65.61
C GLU A 415 18.77 -16.85 65.12
N GLU A 416 17.89 -16.67 66.09
CA GLU A 416 16.62 -15.95 66.01
C GLU A 416 16.84 -14.52 65.51
N ASP A 417 16.28 -14.14 64.35
CA ASP A 417 16.11 -12.75 63.94
C ASP A 417 14.72 -12.57 63.31
N ASP A 418 14.09 -11.46 63.69
CA ASP A 418 12.69 -11.10 63.50
C ASP A 418 12.17 -11.15 62.05
N ASP A 419 11.17 -12.00 61.80
CA ASP A 419 10.35 -12.01 60.58
C ASP A 419 9.38 -10.81 60.57
N GLU A 420 9.79 -9.68 60.00
CA GLU A 420 8.84 -8.75 59.38
C GLU A 420 8.39 -9.30 58.01
N PRO A 421 7.09 -9.27 57.68
CA PRO A 421 6.60 -9.81 56.42
C PRO A 421 7.13 -8.99 55.23
N PHE A 422 7.86 -9.68 54.35
CA PHE A 422 8.28 -9.23 53.02
C PHE A 422 7.08 -8.64 52.26
N GLU A 423 7.03 -7.31 52.12
CA GLU A 423 6.29 -6.68 51.03
C GLU A 423 7.01 -7.06 49.74
N THR A 424 6.33 -7.79 48.86
CA THR A 424 6.80 -8.03 47.50
C THR A 424 6.91 -6.68 46.81
N GLU A 425 8.14 -6.24 46.55
CA GLU A 425 8.44 -5.12 45.68
C GLU A 425 7.79 -5.38 44.31
N ASP A 426 6.76 -4.61 44.03
CA ASP A 426 6.09 -4.52 42.73
C ASP A 426 7.06 -3.77 41.81
N ASP A 427 7.98 -4.52 41.20
CA ASP A 427 8.96 -4.08 40.19
C ASP A 427 8.29 -3.70 38.86
N GLY A 428 7.08 -3.14 38.91
CA GLY A 428 6.41 -2.45 37.83
C GLY A 428 7.00 -1.06 37.61
N LEU A 429 8.33 -0.97 37.40
CA LEU A 429 8.97 0.16 36.73
C LEU A 429 8.56 0.13 35.25
N VAL A 430 7.29 0.44 34.99
CA VAL A 430 6.89 1.00 33.70
C VAL A 430 7.62 2.33 33.65
N ASP A 431 8.65 2.40 32.81
CA ASP A 431 9.37 3.63 32.50
C ASP A 431 8.36 4.78 32.46
N GLY A 432 8.44 5.64 33.47
CA GLY A 432 7.65 6.84 33.59
C GLY A 432 8.14 7.80 32.52
N ASP A 433 7.78 7.51 31.27
CA ASP A 433 7.98 8.40 30.13
C ASP A 433 7.48 9.76 30.58
N ASP A 434 8.41 10.69 30.63
CA ASP A 434 8.29 12.00 31.25
C ASP A 434 7.22 12.79 30.48
N ARG A 435 5.94 12.59 30.84
CA ARG A 435 4.75 13.22 30.21
C ARG A 435 4.76 14.74 30.27
N ARG A 436 5.80 15.31 30.89
CA ARG A 436 6.13 16.71 30.92
C ARG A 436 6.16 17.33 29.52
N GLU A 437 6.67 16.63 28.50
CA GLU A 437 6.70 17.18 27.13
C GLU A 437 5.28 17.31 26.54
N ASP A 438 4.42 16.30 26.73
CA ASP A 438 3.03 16.31 26.28
C ASP A 438 2.20 17.40 26.98
N VAL A 439 2.44 17.63 28.28
CA VAL A 439 1.81 18.71 29.05
C VAL A 439 2.20 20.08 28.49
N LEU A 440 3.49 20.29 28.22
CA LEU A 440 3.99 21.54 27.65
C LEU A 440 3.47 21.78 26.23
N GLN A 441 3.38 20.73 25.40
CA GLN A 441 2.85 20.83 24.05
C GLN A 441 1.35 21.17 24.07
N CYS A 442 0.55 20.50 24.90
CA CYS A 442 -0.88 20.79 25.04
C CYS A 442 -1.12 22.23 25.53
N ARG A 443 -0.31 22.71 26.50
CA ARG A 443 -0.37 24.11 26.96
C ARG A 443 -0.06 25.10 25.85
N ALA A 444 1.04 24.90 25.11
CA ALA A 444 1.46 25.80 24.05
C ALA A 444 0.41 25.91 22.93
N LEU A 445 -0.23 24.78 22.58
CA LEU A 445 -1.33 24.75 21.63
C LEU A 445 -2.58 25.46 22.16
N GLY A 446 -2.94 25.24 23.43
CA GLY A 446 -4.06 25.91 24.08
C GLY A 446 -3.90 27.43 24.10
N GLU A 447 -2.74 27.93 24.53
CA GLU A 447 -2.44 29.37 24.51
C GLU A 447 -2.45 29.97 23.10
N ARG A 448 -2.00 29.19 22.09
CA ARG A 448 -2.06 29.62 20.69
C ARG A 448 -3.50 29.73 20.19
N ALA A 449 -4.35 28.77 20.52
CA ALA A 449 -5.78 28.81 20.19
C ALA A 449 -6.46 30.05 20.82
N LEU A 450 -6.16 30.34 22.09
CA LEU A 450 -6.65 31.55 22.77
C LEU A 450 -6.20 32.84 22.06
N ARG A 451 -4.92 32.94 21.66
CA ARG A 451 -4.40 34.10 20.91
C ARG A 451 -5.07 34.28 19.54
N ASN A 452 -5.51 33.18 18.93
CA ASN A 452 -6.19 33.20 17.64
C ASN A 452 -7.70 33.47 17.76
N GLY A 453 -8.22 33.64 18.98
CA GLY A 453 -9.64 33.88 19.24
C GLY A 453 -10.51 32.62 19.29
N ASP A 454 -9.91 31.42 19.21
CA ASP A 454 -10.63 30.16 19.42
C ASP A 454 -10.62 29.80 20.91
N VAL A 455 -11.51 30.46 21.64
CA VAL A 455 -11.61 30.30 23.10
C VAL A 455 -12.00 28.88 23.48
N SER A 456 -12.84 28.23 22.66
CA SER A 456 -13.34 26.87 22.92
C SER A 456 -12.25 25.81 22.82
N GLU A 457 -11.44 25.83 21.75
CA GLU A 457 -10.34 24.90 21.56
C GLU A 457 -9.20 25.18 22.55
N GLY A 458 -8.97 26.46 22.87
CA GLY A 458 -8.03 26.86 23.93
C GLY A 458 -8.37 26.23 25.28
N ILE A 459 -9.63 26.31 25.72
CA ILE A 459 -10.11 25.68 26.96
C ILE A 459 -9.90 24.16 26.91
N ARG A 460 -10.31 23.49 25.82
CA ARG A 460 -10.20 22.04 25.66
C ARG A 460 -8.75 21.53 25.79
N LEU A 461 -7.81 22.21 25.14
CA LEU A 461 -6.39 21.84 25.16
C LEU A 461 -5.73 22.09 26.52
N LEU A 462 -6.10 23.19 27.20
CA LEU A 462 -5.62 23.48 28.55
C LEU A 462 -6.17 22.49 29.59
N GLU A 463 -7.42 22.04 29.47
CA GLU A 463 -7.97 20.96 30.30
C GLU A 463 -7.26 19.61 30.06
N LYS A 464 -6.90 19.31 28.80
CA LYS A 464 -6.10 18.13 28.48
C LYS A 464 -4.72 18.19 29.15
N ALA A 465 -4.05 19.36 29.09
CA ALA A 465 -2.78 19.57 29.78
C ALA A 465 -2.90 19.37 31.31
N MET A 466 -4.02 19.77 31.92
CA MET A 466 -4.29 19.51 33.34
C MET A 466 -4.38 18.03 33.67
N ARG A 467 -5.05 17.22 32.82
CA ARG A 467 -5.17 15.77 33.03
C ARG A 467 -3.85 15.01 32.88
N LEU A 468 -2.91 15.55 32.10
CA LEU A 468 -1.62 14.92 31.81
C LEU A 468 -0.56 15.16 32.89
N GLY A 469 -0.85 15.95 33.93
CA GLY A 469 0.07 16.20 35.05
C GLY A 469 0.11 17.65 35.53
N GLY A 470 -0.53 18.58 34.78
CA GLY A 470 -0.55 20.00 35.12
C GLY A 470 0.83 20.66 35.04
N CYS A 471 0.86 21.99 34.97
CA CYS A 471 2.10 22.75 35.12
C CYS A 471 1.80 24.08 35.82
N PRO A 472 2.77 24.68 36.53
CA PRO A 472 2.54 25.95 37.23
C PRO A 472 1.97 27.03 36.30
N GLY A 473 0.89 27.69 36.75
CA GLY A 473 0.17 28.74 36.02
C GLY A 473 -0.85 28.27 34.98
N LEU A 474 -1.04 26.95 34.81
CA LEU A 474 -2.03 26.39 33.89
C LEU A 474 -3.48 26.66 34.36
N GLU A 475 -3.78 26.49 35.66
CA GLU A 475 -5.10 26.82 36.20
C GLU A 475 -5.48 28.29 35.98
N ASP A 476 -4.54 29.22 36.13
CA ASP A 476 -4.82 30.65 35.96
C ASP A 476 -5.13 30.98 34.50
N THR A 477 -4.42 30.35 33.57
CA THR A 477 -4.66 30.49 32.12
C THR A 477 -6.02 29.91 31.74
N LEU A 478 -6.37 28.73 32.27
CA LEU A 478 -7.67 28.10 32.04
C LEU A 478 -8.81 28.92 32.65
N ARG A 479 -8.61 29.48 33.84
CA ARG A 479 -9.59 30.37 34.50
C ARG A 479 -9.82 31.65 33.69
N ALA A 480 -8.75 32.27 33.19
CA ALA A 480 -8.84 33.44 32.34
C ALA A 480 -9.58 33.15 31.03
N ALA A 481 -9.31 31.99 30.40
CA ALA A 481 -9.99 31.54 29.20
C ALA A 481 -11.50 31.32 29.42
N ARG A 482 -11.89 30.72 30.55
CA ARG A 482 -13.30 30.53 30.92
C ARG A 482 -14.01 31.86 31.16
N ALA A 483 -13.38 32.79 31.89
CA ALA A 483 -13.93 34.13 32.09
C ALA A 483 -14.10 34.89 30.77
N GLN A 484 -13.16 34.73 29.84
CA GLN A 484 -13.28 35.28 28.50
C GLN A 484 -14.47 34.68 27.74
N ALA A 485 -14.69 33.36 27.81
CA ALA A 485 -15.85 32.71 27.22
C ALA A 485 -17.18 33.23 27.80
N GLU A 486 -17.26 33.39 29.11
CA GLU A 486 -18.46 33.92 29.79
C GLU A 486 -18.77 35.38 29.40
N SER A 487 -17.74 36.20 29.19
CA SER A 487 -17.92 37.60 28.77
C SER A 487 -18.48 37.78 27.35
N VAL A 488 -18.22 36.82 26.46
CA VAL A 488 -18.72 36.86 25.07
C VAL A 488 -20.23 36.60 25.04
N ASP A 489 -20.75 35.86 26.02
CA ASP A 489 -22.16 35.44 26.08
C ASP A 489 -23.09 36.49 26.71
N ALA A 490 -22.54 37.54 27.33
CA ALA A 490 -23.31 38.52 28.12
C ALA A 490 -23.81 39.75 27.33
N THR A 491 -23.59 39.85 26.02
CA THR A 491 -24.02 41.02 25.24
C THR A 491 -25.32 40.73 24.47
N PRO A 492 -26.47 41.35 24.81
CA PRO A 492 -27.73 41.12 24.12
C PRO A 492 -27.66 41.72 22.71
N THR A 493 -27.48 40.84 21.73
CA THR A 493 -27.40 41.19 20.31
C THR A 493 -28.83 41.37 19.74
N PRO A 494 -29.13 42.46 19.01
CA PRO A 494 -30.44 42.66 18.39
C PRO A 494 -30.71 41.58 17.34
N ALA A 495 -31.98 41.13 17.27
CA ALA A 495 -32.53 40.08 16.41
C ALA A 495 -31.74 39.84 15.10
N ARG A 496 -30.74 38.98 15.20
CA ARG A 496 -29.89 38.50 14.12
C ARG A 496 -30.55 37.25 13.55
N ALA A 497 -30.55 37.12 12.22
CA ALA A 497 -30.99 35.91 11.54
C ALA A 497 -30.43 34.68 12.27
N GLN A 498 -31.30 33.71 12.59
CA GLN A 498 -30.96 32.53 13.35
C GLN A 498 -29.65 31.95 12.82
N GLU A 499 -28.63 31.90 13.69
CA GLU A 499 -27.34 31.36 13.31
C GLU A 499 -27.54 29.92 12.82
N PRO A 500 -26.94 29.55 11.68
CA PRO A 500 -27.12 28.21 11.12
C PRO A 500 -26.67 27.19 12.18
N LYS A 501 -27.57 26.27 12.53
CA LYS A 501 -27.24 25.15 13.42
C LYS A 501 -26.04 24.41 12.83
N ALA A 502 -25.08 24.01 13.66
CA ALA A 502 -23.83 23.36 13.23
C ALA A 502 -24.06 22.17 12.26
N ASP A 503 -25.18 21.47 12.41
CA ASP A 503 -25.59 20.32 11.59
C ASP A 503 -26.00 20.66 10.15
N GLU A 504 -26.07 21.95 9.80
CA GLU A 504 -26.37 22.45 8.45
C GLU A 504 -25.18 23.23 7.86
N MET A 505 -24.02 23.17 8.51
CA MET A 505 -22.82 23.89 8.08
C MET A 505 -22.41 23.46 6.66
N ASN A 506 -22.45 24.42 5.73
CA ASN A 506 -22.23 24.23 4.30
C ASN A 506 -23.11 23.19 3.59
N GLY A 507 -24.23 22.79 4.21
CA GLY A 507 -25.18 21.85 3.64
C GLY A 507 -26.58 22.45 3.57
N GLY A 508 -27.60 21.64 3.85
CA GLY A 508 -28.99 22.08 3.77
C GLY A 508 -29.97 21.15 4.46
N LEU A 509 -31.22 21.60 4.53
CA LEU A 509 -32.33 20.85 5.10
C LEU A 509 -33.30 20.43 3.99
N VAL A 510 -33.59 19.13 3.90
CA VAL A 510 -34.71 18.61 3.10
C VAL A 510 -35.86 18.34 4.06
N PRO A 511 -36.94 19.14 4.04
CA PRO A 511 -38.03 19.04 5.00
C PRO A 511 -38.56 17.62 5.14
N ASP A 512 -38.69 17.17 6.40
CA ASP A 512 -39.21 15.85 6.79
C ASP A 512 -38.46 14.62 6.25
N ARG A 513 -37.32 14.81 5.58
CA ARG A 513 -36.49 13.69 5.12
C ARG A 513 -35.16 13.64 5.86
N TYR A 514 -34.33 14.66 5.71
CA TYR A 514 -33.00 14.69 6.32
C TYR A 514 -32.43 16.11 6.35
N ALA A 515 -31.42 16.31 7.19
CA ALA A 515 -30.51 17.45 7.10
C ALA A 515 -29.11 16.95 6.76
N TRP A 516 -28.27 17.79 6.19
CA TRP A 516 -26.90 17.42 5.90
C TRP A 516 -25.96 18.61 6.03
N SER A 517 -24.70 18.32 6.29
CA SER A 517 -23.59 19.26 6.33
C SER A 517 -22.40 18.67 5.58
N GLN A 518 -21.42 19.50 5.27
CA GLN A 518 -20.19 19.02 4.64
C GLN A 518 -18.99 19.88 5.02
N THR A 519 -17.84 19.23 4.98
CA THR A 519 -16.53 19.87 5.01
C THR A 519 -15.86 19.73 3.64
N LYS A 520 -14.57 20.08 3.57
CA LYS A 520 -13.75 19.80 2.39
C LYS A 520 -13.66 18.29 2.09
N GLU A 521 -13.64 17.45 3.12
CA GLU A 521 -13.27 16.03 3.01
C GLU A 521 -14.46 15.10 3.30
N THR A 522 -15.43 15.55 4.08
CA THR A 522 -16.54 14.71 4.57
C THR A 522 -17.90 15.30 4.22
N VAL A 523 -18.89 14.42 4.14
CA VAL A 523 -20.32 14.74 4.09
C VAL A 523 -20.98 14.05 5.27
N GLU A 524 -21.74 14.79 6.06
CA GLU A 524 -22.53 14.24 7.16
C GLU A 524 -24.02 14.33 6.82
N LEU A 525 -24.70 13.19 6.90
CA LEU A 525 -26.13 13.04 6.65
C LEU A 525 -26.85 12.75 7.96
N ASN A 526 -27.84 13.56 8.31
CA ASN A 526 -28.73 13.38 9.46
C ASN A 526 -30.14 13.02 8.98
N LEU A 527 -30.40 11.74 8.78
CA LEU A 527 -31.70 11.19 8.32
C LEU A 527 -32.71 11.16 9.47
N PHE A 528 -33.91 11.72 9.28
CA PHE A 528 -34.98 11.62 10.28
C PHE A 528 -35.55 10.19 10.27
N VAL A 529 -35.57 9.54 11.43
CA VAL A 529 -36.06 8.17 11.61
C VAL A 529 -37.16 8.12 12.68
N PRO A 530 -38.02 7.08 12.68
CA PRO A 530 -39.02 6.88 13.73
C PRO A 530 -38.40 6.87 15.14
N GLU A 531 -39.13 7.39 16.14
CA GLU A 531 -38.64 7.51 17.52
C GLU A 531 -38.30 6.16 18.18
N ASP A 532 -39.00 5.10 17.77
CA ASP A 532 -38.84 3.73 18.24
C ASP A 532 -37.71 2.95 17.54
N ALA A 533 -37.03 3.56 16.56
CA ALA A 533 -35.93 2.94 15.82
C ALA A 533 -34.80 2.48 16.76
N LYS A 534 -34.39 1.21 16.69
CA LYS A 534 -33.27 0.68 17.48
C LYS A 534 -32.07 0.46 16.58
N ALA A 535 -30.86 0.63 17.12
CA ALA A 535 -29.61 0.47 16.36
C ALA A 535 -29.51 -0.90 15.67
N LYS A 536 -29.91 -1.98 16.35
CA LYS A 536 -29.90 -3.35 15.81
C LYS A 536 -30.80 -3.57 14.59
N ASP A 537 -31.77 -2.68 14.37
CA ASP A 537 -32.74 -2.79 13.29
C ASP A 537 -32.31 -1.92 12.09
N VAL A 538 -31.24 -1.14 12.22
CA VAL A 538 -30.69 -0.26 11.18
C VAL A 538 -29.67 -1.04 10.35
N GLU A 539 -29.81 -0.97 9.04
CA GLU A 539 -28.83 -1.47 8.07
C GLU A 539 -28.45 -0.33 7.12
N VAL A 540 -27.16 0.01 7.11
CA VAL A 540 -26.58 1.07 6.27
C VAL A 540 -25.65 0.43 5.25
N LEU A 541 -25.98 0.56 3.97
CA LEU A 541 -25.17 0.11 2.86
C LEU A 541 -24.65 1.33 2.10
N VAL A 542 -23.35 1.58 2.21
CA VAL A 542 -22.64 2.62 1.46
C VAL A 542 -21.79 1.96 0.40
N THR A 543 -21.93 2.41 -0.83
CA THR A 543 -21.02 2.08 -1.93
C THR A 543 -20.41 3.37 -2.47
N GLU A 544 -19.41 3.25 -3.35
CA GLU A 544 -18.77 4.41 -4.00
C GLU A 544 -19.79 5.37 -4.66
N SER A 545 -20.91 4.85 -5.17
CA SER A 545 -21.87 5.62 -5.98
C SER A 545 -23.30 5.62 -5.44
N THR A 546 -23.65 4.72 -4.52
CA THR A 546 -25.01 4.56 -4.02
C THR A 546 -25.05 4.47 -2.50
N LEU A 547 -26.14 4.99 -1.92
CA LEU A 547 -26.48 4.89 -0.50
C LEU A 547 -27.82 4.19 -0.37
N LYS A 548 -27.91 3.26 0.59
CA LYS A 548 -29.18 2.65 1.02
C LYS A 548 -29.20 2.50 2.53
N ILE A 549 -30.21 3.07 3.18
CA ILE A 549 -30.47 2.96 4.62
C ILE A 549 -31.84 2.31 4.79
N SER A 550 -31.87 1.22 5.57
CA SER A 550 -33.10 0.51 5.89
C SER A 550 -33.27 0.29 7.39
N LEU A 551 -34.53 0.27 7.83
CA LEU A 551 -34.92 0.03 9.22
C LEU A 551 -35.88 -1.17 9.24
N ALA A 552 -35.53 -2.24 9.95
CA ALA A 552 -36.27 -3.49 10.01
C ALA A 552 -36.65 -4.02 8.61
N LYS A 553 -35.69 -3.98 7.66
CA LYS A 553 -35.83 -4.35 6.24
C LYS A 553 -36.72 -3.44 5.38
N VAL A 554 -37.24 -2.34 5.93
CA VAL A 554 -37.95 -1.30 5.17
C VAL A 554 -36.94 -0.23 4.74
N VAL A 555 -36.82 0.01 3.44
CA VAL A 555 -35.92 1.03 2.90
C VAL A 555 -36.46 2.41 3.24
N LEU A 556 -35.74 3.16 4.09
CA LEU A 556 -36.10 4.52 4.48
C LEU A 556 -35.50 5.56 3.54
N PHE A 557 -34.28 5.31 3.07
CA PHE A 557 -33.54 6.25 2.25
C PHE A 557 -32.67 5.50 1.24
N SER A 558 -32.75 5.87 -0.03
CA SER A 558 -31.96 5.24 -1.10
C SER A 558 -31.75 6.20 -2.27
N GLY A 559 -30.56 6.17 -2.85
CA GLY A 559 -30.27 6.86 -4.11
C GLY A 559 -28.78 6.91 -4.42
N ASP A 560 -28.46 7.60 -5.51
CA ASP A 560 -27.08 7.76 -5.99
C ASP A 560 -26.46 9.02 -5.40
N TRP A 561 -25.23 8.94 -4.91
CA TRP A 561 -24.48 10.10 -4.47
C TRP A 561 -24.28 11.11 -5.60
N GLU A 562 -24.29 12.41 -5.28
CA GLU A 562 -23.97 13.47 -6.25
C GLU A 562 -22.56 13.26 -6.85
N PHE A 563 -21.59 12.93 -5.99
CA PHE A 563 -20.22 12.56 -6.37
C PHE A 563 -19.77 11.28 -5.65
N LYS A 564 -18.70 10.66 -6.16
CA LYS A 564 -18.15 9.44 -5.58
C LYS A 564 -17.70 9.66 -4.13
N VAL A 565 -17.95 8.68 -3.28
CA VAL A 565 -17.45 8.60 -1.89
C VAL A 565 -16.40 7.50 -1.79
N GLU A 566 -15.56 7.57 -0.77
CA GLU A 566 -14.68 6.46 -0.39
C GLU A 566 -15.47 5.54 0.55
N PRO A 567 -15.94 4.36 0.09
CA PRO A 567 -16.70 3.47 0.95
C PRO A 567 -15.78 2.89 2.03
N GLU A 568 -16.16 3.04 3.28
CA GLU A 568 -15.54 2.36 4.41
C GLU A 568 -16.20 0.98 4.59
N GLU A 569 -15.45 -0.03 5.04
CA GLU A 569 -16.00 -1.37 5.28
C GLU A 569 -17.13 -1.34 6.31
N ASP A 570 -16.96 -0.51 7.35
CA ASP A 570 -17.94 -0.22 8.38
C ASP A 570 -18.18 1.30 8.44
N PRO A 571 -19.18 1.83 7.73
CA PRO A 571 -19.43 3.28 7.72
C PRO A 571 -19.76 3.79 9.12
N ASP A 572 -19.19 4.95 9.50
CA ASP A 572 -19.46 5.57 10.81
C ASP A 572 -20.89 6.15 10.86
N TRP A 573 -21.77 5.46 11.59
CA TRP A 573 -23.14 5.90 11.82
C TRP A 573 -23.59 5.74 13.27
N GLU A 574 -24.49 6.63 13.71
CA GLU A 574 -25.05 6.63 15.06
C GLU A 574 -26.49 7.14 15.09
N LEU A 575 -27.28 6.66 16.06
CA LEU A 575 -28.62 7.20 16.34
C LEU A 575 -28.53 8.29 17.41
N LYS A 576 -28.95 9.51 17.09
CA LYS A 576 -28.99 10.68 17.98
C LYS A 576 -30.40 11.24 18.12
N LEU A 577 -30.61 12.07 19.14
CA LEU A 577 -31.83 12.86 19.29
C LEU A 577 -31.51 14.31 18.91
N ARG A 578 -32.23 14.87 17.94
CA ARG A 578 -32.08 16.25 17.47
C ARG A 578 -33.44 16.94 17.49
N ASP A 579 -33.55 18.04 18.22
CA ASP A 579 -34.80 18.81 18.36
C ASP A 579 -36.01 17.92 18.75
N GLY A 580 -35.77 16.93 19.63
CA GLY A 580 -36.79 15.95 20.05
C GLY A 580 -37.11 14.85 19.03
N ARG A 581 -36.54 14.90 17.82
CA ARG A 581 -36.69 13.85 16.79
C ARG A 581 -35.51 12.90 16.81
N ARG A 582 -35.74 11.63 16.49
CA ARG A 582 -34.67 10.66 16.33
C ARG A 582 -34.03 10.80 14.95
N VAL A 583 -32.71 10.83 14.91
CA VAL A 583 -31.93 10.98 13.66
C VAL A 583 -30.86 9.90 13.57
N LEU A 584 -30.63 9.40 12.37
CA LEU A 584 -29.46 8.60 12.03
C LEU A 584 -28.44 9.54 11.42
N ARG A 585 -27.31 9.73 12.11
CA ARG A 585 -26.15 10.47 11.61
C ARG A 585 -25.23 9.48 10.91
N LEU A 586 -24.90 9.76 9.65
CA LEU A 586 -23.97 9.00 8.82
C LEU A 586 -22.87 9.95 8.36
N SER A 587 -21.61 9.60 8.59
CA SER A 587 -20.45 10.34 8.10
C SER A 587 -19.79 9.56 6.97
N VAL A 588 -19.54 10.20 5.83
CA VAL A 588 -18.84 9.58 4.70
C VAL A 588 -17.73 10.48 4.16
N ARG A 589 -16.62 9.88 3.74
CA ARG A 589 -15.50 10.57 3.10
C ARG A 589 -15.74 10.74 1.61
N LYS A 590 -15.42 11.92 1.09
CA LYS A 590 -15.47 12.22 -0.35
C LYS A 590 -14.31 11.51 -1.04
N ALA A 591 -14.57 10.85 -2.16
CA ALA A 591 -13.49 10.25 -2.93
C ALA A 591 -12.54 11.34 -3.48
N PRO A 592 -11.22 11.11 -3.48
CA PRO A 592 -10.28 12.01 -4.15
C PRO A 592 -10.59 12.08 -5.64
N LEU A 593 -10.47 13.26 -6.23
CA LEU A 593 -10.63 13.40 -7.67
C LEU A 593 -9.47 12.70 -8.40
N PRO A 594 -9.74 11.97 -9.50
CA PRO A 594 -8.70 11.39 -10.32
C PRO A 594 -7.79 12.49 -10.88
N GLY A 595 -6.48 12.30 -10.75
CA GLY A 595 -5.46 13.23 -11.26
C GLY A 595 -4.59 13.93 -10.20
N GLY A 596 -4.69 13.55 -8.92
CA GLY A 596 -3.76 14.01 -7.87
C GLY A 596 -3.89 15.49 -7.47
N PHE A 597 -4.78 16.24 -8.10
CA PHE A 597 -5.03 17.63 -7.73
C PHE A 597 -5.86 17.68 -6.44
N SER A 598 -5.38 18.43 -5.44
CA SER A 598 -6.03 18.66 -4.16
C SER A 598 -7.27 19.60 -4.27
N VAL A 599 -8.12 19.39 -5.28
CA VAL A 599 -9.31 20.21 -5.53
C VAL A 599 -10.46 19.72 -4.67
N SER A 600 -10.89 20.57 -3.73
CA SER A 600 -12.06 20.33 -2.89
C SER A 600 -13.35 20.42 -3.71
N VAL A 601 -14.12 19.34 -3.79
CA VAL A 601 -15.46 19.37 -4.41
C VAL A 601 -16.51 19.70 -3.34
N TRP A 602 -17.17 20.85 -3.49
CA TRP A 602 -18.32 21.25 -2.68
C TRP A 602 -19.59 20.73 -3.34
N TRP A 603 -20.32 19.89 -2.61
CA TRP A 603 -21.52 19.24 -3.12
C TRP A 603 -22.68 20.21 -3.11
N SER A 604 -23.49 20.19 -4.17
CA SER A 604 -24.73 21.00 -4.22
C SER A 604 -25.90 20.29 -3.53
N ARG A 605 -25.84 18.96 -3.41
CA ARG A 605 -26.86 18.08 -2.85
C ARG A 605 -26.19 16.77 -2.40
N VAL A 606 -26.86 15.99 -1.57
CA VAL A 606 -26.35 14.68 -1.11
C VAL A 606 -26.55 13.62 -2.19
N LEU A 607 -27.79 13.45 -2.65
CA LEU A 607 -28.14 12.50 -3.70
C LEU A 607 -28.57 13.20 -4.99
N LYS A 608 -28.34 12.55 -6.12
CA LYS A 608 -28.76 13.03 -7.44
C LYS A 608 -30.27 13.21 -7.49
N GLY A 609 -30.70 14.32 -8.10
CA GLY A 609 -32.12 14.66 -8.27
C GLY A 609 -32.77 15.39 -7.09
N GLU A 610 -32.06 15.57 -5.97
CA GLU A 610 -32.60 16.29 -4.80
C GLU A 610 -32.37 17.81 -4.88
N ALA A 611 -32.95 18.58 -3.95
CA ALA A 611 -32.82 20.03 -3.95
C ALA A 611 -31.35 20.46 -3.77
N ALA A 612 -30.90 21.40 -4.60
CA ALA A 612 -29.53 21.91 -4.56
C ALA A 612 -29.42 23.19 -3.75
N ILE A 613 -28.31 23.33 -3.01
CA ILE A 613 -27.88 24.56 -2.36
C ILE A 613 -26.94 25.35 -3.27
N ASP A 614 -26.84 26.67 -3.08
CA ASP A 614 -25.83 27.47 -3.78
C ASP A 614 -24.45 27.33 -3.11
N VAL A 615 -23.56 26.62 -3.78
CA VAL A 615 -22.19 26.34 -3.30
C VAL A 615 -21.24 27.53 -3.43
N LYS A 616 -21.65 28.66 -4.03
CA LYS A 616 -20.76 29.81 -4.28
C LYS A 616 -20.42 30.60 -3.02
N ASP A 617 -21.32 30.62 -2.05
CA ASP A 617 -21.21 31.48 -0.86
C ASP A 617 -20.92 30.73 0.44
N LEU A 618 -20.61 29.45 0.34
CA LEU A 618 -20.18 28.62 1.46
C LEU A 618 -18.95 29.23 2.17
N GLU A 619 -18.99 29.31 3.49
CA GLU A 619 -17.94 29.96 4.29
C GLU A 619 -16.59 29.26 4.13
N GLY A 620 -16.59 27.93 4.07
CA GLY A 620 -15.39 27.12 3.82
C GLY A 620 -14.75 27.36 2.45
N ARG A 621 -15.48 27.94 1.49
CA ARG A 621 -14.98 28.28 0.15
C ARG A 621 -14.36 29.68 0.10
N LYS A 622 -14.78 30.61 0.97
CA LYS A 622 -14.39 32.02 0.90
C LYS A 622 -12.92 32.27 1.22
N ARG A 623 -12.30 31.46 2.09
CA ARG A 623 -10.87 31.60 2.45
C ARG A 623 -9.91 31.35 1.28
N ASP A 624 -10.34 30.63 0.24
CA ASP A 624 -9.54 30.34 -0.95
C ASP A 624 -9.90 31.21 -2.18
N ARG A 625 -10.79 32.22 -2.07
CA ARG A 625 -11.21 33.02 -3.24
C ARG A 625 -10.03 33.69 -3.97
N GLY A 626 -9.01 34.17 -3.24
CA GLY A 626 -7.80 34.74 -3.84
C GLY A 626 -7.04 33.75 -4.73
N LYS A 627 -6.85 32.52 -4.25
CA LYS A 627 -6.19 31.44 -5.00
C LYS A 627 -7.10 30.83 -6.09
N SER A 628 -8.42 30.85 -5.90
CA SER A 628 -9.37 30.31 -6.86
C SER A 628 -9.45 31.14 -8.14
N ASP A 629 -9.30 32.46 -8.06
CA ASP A 629 -9.30 33.30 -9.27
C ASP A 629 -7.96 33.17 -10.02
N GLU A 630 -6.84 33.02 -9.31
CA GLU A 630 -5.56 32.65 -9.90
C GLU A 630 -5.61 31.28 -10.57
N PHE A 631 -6.20 30.27 -9.91
CA PHE A 631 -6.38 28.95 -10.50
C PHE A 631 -7.32 28.96 -11.71
N LYS A 632 -8.45 29.68 -11.65
CA LYS A 632 -9.35 29.83 -12.81
C LYS A 632 -8.63 30.50 -13.97
N LYS A 633 -7.82 31.53 -13.69
CA LYS A 633 -7.02 32.20 -14.71
C LYS A 633 -6.00 31.25 -15.31
N ALA A 634 -5.21 30.55 -14.49
CA ALA A 634 -4.23 29.56 -14.92
C ALA A 634 -4.85 28.41 -15.72
N TRP A 635 -6.01 27.91 -15.27
CA TRP A 635 -6.74 26.86 -15.98
C TRP A 635 -7.29 27.34 -17.32
N THR A 636 -7.88 28.54 -17.36
CA THR A 636 -8.39 29.13 -18.61
C THR A 636 -7.25 29.39 -19.59
N GLU A 637 -6.12 29.93 -19.10
CA GLU A 637 -4.91 30.18 -19.88
C GLU A 637 -4.31 28.86 -20.42
N ALA A 638 -4.18 27.83 -19.58
CA ALA A 638 -3.71 26.51 -20.01
C ALA A 638 -4.65 25.88 -21.05
N HIS A 639 -5.97 26.04 -20.88
CA HIS A 639 -6.96 25.50 -21.80
C HIS A 639 -6.97 26.24 -23.14
N ASP A 640 -6.77 27.55 -23.13
CA ASP A 640 -6.61 28.35 -24.35
C ASP A 640 -5.29 28.04 -25.06
N MET A 641 -4.19 27.88 -24.32
CA MET A 641 -2.91 27.41 -24.87
C MET A 641 -3.05 26.02 -25.52
N PHE A 642 -3.79 25.11 -24.88
CA PHE A 642 -4.06 23.79 -25.43
C PHE A 642 -4.89 23.88 -26.72
N LYS A 643 -5.95 24.69 -26.75
CA LYS A 643 -6.75 24.91 -27.97
C LYS A 643 -5.91 25.47 -29.12
N GLU A 644 -5.03 26.42 -28.83
CA GLU A 644 -4.12 26.99 -29.82
C GLU A 644 -3.08 25.96 -30.31
N ALA A 645 -2.55 25.12 -29.40
CA ALA A 645 -1.66 24.02 -29.77
C ALA A 645 -2.35 22.97 -30.65
N VAL A 646 -3.60 22.62 -30.36
CA VAL A 646 -4.40 21.70 -31.17
C VAL A 646 -4.68 22.29 -32.55
N LYS A 647 -5.00 23.59 -32.66
CA LYS A 647 -5.18 24.26 -33.97
C LYS A 647 -3.89 24.30 -34.80
N LYS A 648 -2.72 24.46 -34.15
CA LYS A 648 -1.42 24.54 -34.82
C LYS A 648 -0.83 23.19 -35.20
N ARG A 649 -1.40 22.09 -34.70
CA ARG A 649 -0.89 20.75 -34.97
C ARG A 649 -1.14 20.42 -36.44
N THR A 650 -0.05 20.24 -37.21
CA THR A 650 -0.14 19.74 -38.58
C THR A 650 -0.80 18.37 -38.53
N PRO A 651 -1.85 18.15 -39.34
CA PRO A 651 -2.47 16.83 -39.46
C PRO A 651 -1.38 15.82 -39.81
N ILE A 652 -1.24 14.77 -39.03
CA ILE A 652 -0.32 13.69 -39.33
C ILE A 652 -0.97 12.89 -40.46
N PRO A 653 -0.40 12.89 -41.68
CA PRO A 653 -0.94 12.07 -42.75
C PRO A 653 -0.71 10.60 -42.37
N ILE A 654 -1.80 9.92 -42.05
CA ILE A 654 -1.78 8.46 -41.87
C ILE A 654 -1.90 7.88 -43.27
N ASP A 655 -0.83 7.23 -43.74
CA ASP A 655 -0.84 6.50 -45.00
C ASP A 655 -1.60 5.20 -44.80
N LEU A 656 -2.83 5.14 -45.35
CA LEU A 656 -3.70 3.97 -45.29
C LEU A 656 -3.44 2.97 -46.43
N GLY A 657 -2.34 3.12 -47.17
CA GLY A 657 -1.94 2.22 -48.26
C GLY A 657 -1.21 0.98 -47.77
N GLY A 658 -1.96 0.02 -47.21
CA GLY A 658 -1.52 -1.36 -46.94
C GLY A 658 -2.04 -2.35 -47.97
#